data_AF-A0A359M5K2-F1
#
_entry.id   AF-A0A359M5K2-F1
#
_cell.length_a   1.000
_cell.length_b   1.000
_cell.length_c   1.000
_cell.angle_alpha   90.00
_cell.angle_beta   90.00
_cell.angle_gamma   90.00
#
_symmetry.space_group_name_H-M   'P 1'
#
loop_
_entity.id
_entity.type
_entity.pdbx_description
1 polymer ?
#
loop_
_entity_poly.entity_id
_entity_poly.type
_entity_poly.pdbx_seq_one_letter_code
_entity_poly.pdbx_strand_id
1 'polypeptide(L)'
;MLDHALRRVSVAHSWVRRAEATRRFLDSDAEKLKKLESRAPGVVQYLDRYCEERSVIVGSLDDPGYSMRRRAVEGWKEIVREWSKSACDSPETRIAAVRELQSSPEIEKFGDIHLFEHLAADAAVLTWRTENGSDPSLLEDYVAGRTAQRKKVRYKVPAYCHPDHFHHPVYCDFGNSRCDIDYSCRTRRGPAPDQNVTLDLWNGAEQHRVLLRWSSKRLVANLGLDQQGPQTDSTLVTRADRLGRRTAAAGPVRILNIFDEKDWNGRLQVPRRHLERLARLESLGHYAQVEILRNRLPWFLTFSPSLQPTGPFFDYAASHRIAKQKDRFRPNAHANKGRSRNALLQLCRLPNLRVLSVDLGHRYAAACAVWETCSANELQEEIKGAKIVAGGAGPDHIYLHVRTPNDVKRIYRRVAGDCLADGKPHPAPWARLDRQFVIRLQGEDRLTRAPSADELIRVTQWEEELGRSPDPARKRPYRRVDECIQGTLDLLRRALRRHGQRARVAFFLRRAAACTEPADRHDSLTKALIHWHALISDPQWTDQWAESWWKQLGLPLPASEVTGMVSMRRGQKGQIEGAIRARSVDFLDHPLESWSQQWSASWDRDDMLWSGKDGLLATMRQWVAPRGLRSVAGESQENRARKQLARLAARGMGGLSVTRVGNLTALYRLLKAHRMRPRPAYPSPQNSDCPESLEKFNLRLLTVRDRLRDQRVKQLVSRLIEAALGMGRMPRDASACKSPARPLRPIDPPCHAIVIESLRYYRPDEANTRRENRMLMEWSSGKVRKLLEEACVLHGLFLHEVNARYTSRQCSRTGLPGLRCSDIPIREFLSSPHWISAVHRARENLTAKDAAGFDRYLLTLADRFTGHHARGSSQPSTVRLPVKGGDLFVAADEHHHPAAAIQADLNGAANVGLRALFDPDWPGAWWFVSCDPTGAPSPGRVKGCEAFVGVSTLPQPEGGQPKETRVKNEFTYLWRDPAPDPLCAGDYLWRPTRSYWNSVEERVLRRLNQSLFGPEPDSPF
;
A
#
# COMPACT_ATOMS: atom_id res chain seq x y z
N MET A 1 -14.13 18.67 36.49
CA MET A 1 -14.45 19.49 35.30
C MET A 1 -13.31 20.40 34.86
N LEU A 2 -12.71 21.18 35.78
CA LEU A 2 -11.59 22.09 35.47
C LEU A 2 -10.39 21.42 34.78
N ASP A 3 -9.94 20.26 35.26
CA ASP A 3 -8.87 19.47 34.63
C ASP A 3 -9.15 19.17 33.15
N HIS A 4 -10.37 18.73 32.81
CA HIS A 4 -10.77 18.52 31.41
C HIS A 4 -10.74 19.81 30.59
N ALA A 5 -11.19 20.93 31.15
CA ALA A 5 -11.15 22.23 30.47
C ALA A 5 -9.71 22.64 30.17
N LEU A 6 -8.82 22.59 31.17
CA LEU A 6 -7.40 22.91 31.06
C LEU A 6 -6.68 22.03 30.03
N ARG A 7 -6.93 20.70 30.03
CA ARG A 7 -6.37 19.79 29.02
C ARG A 7 -6.78 20.19 27.60
N ARG A 8 -8.05 20.53 27.38
CA ARG A 8 -8.55 20.92 26.04
C ARG A 8 -7.95 22.26 25.60
N VAL A 9 -7.86 23.24 26.49
CA VAL A 9 -7.22 24.55 26.20
C VAL A 9 -5.74 24.36 25.88
N SER A 10 -5.01 23.59 26.69
CA SER A 10 -3.58 23.30 26.46
C SER A 10 -3.33 22.57 25.13
N VAL A 11 -4.16 21.57 24.82
CA VAL A 11 -4.11 20.86 23.53
C VAL A 11 -4.41 21.82 22.37
N ALA A 12 -5.47 22.64 22.47
CA ALA A 12 -5.82 23.61 21.45
C ALA A 12 -4.67 24.60 21.19
N HIS A 13 -4.11 25.19 22.24
CA HIS A 13 -2.97 26.11 22.14
C HIS A 13 -1.74 25.45 21.50
N SER A 14 -1.42 24.22 21.88
CA SER A 14 -0.34 23.44 21.27
C SER A 14 -0.55 23.21 19.77
N TRP A 15 -1.78 22.94 19.36
CA TRP A 15 -2.15 22.78 17.95
C TRP A 15 -2.09 24.09 17.18
N VAL A 16 -2.52 25.22 17.77
CA VAL A 16 -2.37 26.56 17.18
C VAL A 16 -0.90 26.90 16.94
N ARG A 17 -0.02 26.67 17.93
CA ARG A 17 1.43 26.90 17.75
C ARG A 17 2.03 26.03 16.64
N ARG A 18 1.62 24.76 16.54
CA ARG A 18 2.08 23.86 15.47
C ARG A 18 1.56 24.28 14.10
N ALA A 19 0.32 24.78 14.03
CA ALA A 19 -0.27 25.31 12.82
C ALA A 19 0.51 26.53 12.32
N GLU A 20 0.78 27.49 13.19
CA GLU A 20 1.59 28.68 12.87
C GLU A 20 3.02 28.33 12.46
N ALA A 21 3.68 27.40 13.16
CA ALA A 21 5.01 26.93 12.76
C ALA A 21 5.01 26.28 11.36
N THR A 22 3.94 25.56 11.02
CA THR A 22 3.76 24.96 9.69
C THR A 22 3.54 26.04 8.62
N ARG A 23 2.75 27.07 8.93
CA ARG A 23 2.52 28.23 8.07
C ARG A 23 3.83 28.96 7.76
N ARG A 24 4.68 29.14 8.76
CA ARG A 24 6.04 29.72 8.61
C ARG A 24 6.95 28.87 7.72
N PHE A 25 6.89 27.54 7.82
CA PHE A 25 7.65 26.67 6.91
C PHE A 25 7.21 26.82 5.44
N LEU A 26 5.95 27.16 5.18
CA LEU A 26 5.47 27.47 3.84
C LEU A 26 5.95 28.85 3.34
N ASP A 27 6.49 29.71 4.20
CA ASP A 27 7.06 31.01 3.79
C ASP A 27 8.27 30.82 2.88
N SER A 28 9.18 29.89 3.19
CA SER A 28 10.38 29.65 2.36
C SER A 28 10.05 29.14 0.96
N ASP A 29 9.03 28.28 0.81
CA ASP A 29 8.58 27.82 -0.51
C ASP A 29 7.83 28.94 -1.26
N ALA A 30 7.07 29.79 -0.55
CA ALA A 30 6.41 30.95 -1.16
C ALA A 30 7.41 32.03 -1.61
N GLU A 31 8.53 32.19 -0.91
CA GLU A 31 9.62 33.09 -1.30
C GLU A 31 10.27 32.69 -2.62
N LYS A 32 10.29 31.40 -2.98
CA LYS A 32 10.80 30.95 -4.29
C LYS A 32 10.05 31.59 -5.44
N LEU A 33 8.73 31.75 -5.33
CA LEU A 33 7.92 32.44 -6.34
C LEU A 33 8.27 33.93 -6.41
N LYS A 34 8.44 34.61 -5.27
CA LYS A 34 8.88 36.02 -5.25
C LYS A 34 10.26 36.20 -5.89
N LYS A 35 11.19 35.28 -5.61
CA LYS A 35 12.52 35.27 -6.25
C LYS A 35 12.40 35.01 -7.75
N LEU A 36 11.53 34.10 -8.16
CA LEU A 36 11.26 33.83 -9.57
C LEU A 36 10.64 35.05 -10.28
N GLU A 37 9.69 35.74 -9.66
CA GLU A 37 9.11 36.99 -10.17
C GLU A 37 10.19 38.06 -10.40
N SER A 38 11.16 38.17 -9.49
CA SER A 38 12.28 39.12 -9.65
C SER A 38 13.30 38.68 -10.71
N ARG A 39 13.56 37.38 -10.85
CA ARG A 39 14.60 36.83 -11.75
C ARG A 39 14.11 36.64 -13.18
N ALA A 40 12.86 36.25 -13.36
CA ALA A 40 12.27 35.84 -14.64
C ALA A 40 10.75 36.14 -14.66
N PRO A 41 10.34 37.42 -14.67
CA PRO A 41 8.92 37.80 -14.59
C PRO A 41 8.08 37.25 -15.75
N GLY A 42 8.66 37.14 -16.95
CA GLY A 42 7.99 36.56 -18.12
C GLY A 42 7.55 35.11 -17.93
N VAL A 43 8.28 34.32 -17.14
CA VAL A 43 7.89 32.93 -16.78
C VAL A 43 6.62 32.93 -15.97
N VAL A 44 6.54 33.79 -14.96
CA VAL A 44 5.40 33.86 -14.05
C VAL A 44 4.15 34.33 -14.81
N GLN A 45 4.28 35.37 -15.63
CA GLN A 45 3.18 35.89 -16.46
C GLN A 45 2.63 34.84 -17.44
N TYR A 46 3.53 34.09 -18.09
CA TYR A 46 3.12 33.04 -19.03
C TYR A 46 2.38 31.90 -18.31
N LEU A 47 2.92 31.42 -17.19
CA LEU A 47 2.32 30.32 -16.43
C LEU A 47 1.02 30.72 -15.72
N ASP A 48 0.88 31.97 -15.28
CA ASP A 48 -0.37 32.50 -14.73
C ASP A 48 -1.47 32.53 -15.79
N ARG A 49 -1.17 33.06 -16.98
CA ARG A 49 -2.09 33.07 -18.12
C ARG A 49 -2.55 31.65 -18.49
N TYR A 50 -1.61 30.71 -18.56
CA TYR A 50 -1.94 29.30 -18.78
C TYR A 50 -2.92 28.78 -17.71
N CYS A 51 -2.71 29.10 -16.44
CA CYS A 51 -3.62 28.69 -15.38
C CYS A 51 -5.01 29.33 -15.49
N GLU A 52 -5.11 30.59 -15.89
CA GLU A 52 -6.37 31.29 -16.13
C GLU A 52 -7.16 30.64 -17.28
N GLU A 53 -6.53 30.45 -18.43
CA GLU A 53 -7.13 29.78 -19.60
C GLU A 53 -7.63 28.36 -19.24
N ARG A 54 -6.80 27.59 -18.52
CA ARG A 54 -7.19 26.25 -18.05
C ARG A 54 -8.33 26.28 -17.03
N SER A 55 -8.45 27.34 -16.23
CA SER A 55 -9.56 27.51 -15.30
C SER A 55 -10.88 27.63 -16.05
N VAL A 56 -10.91 28.39 -17.14
CA VAL A 56 -12.07 28.55 -18.03
C VAL A 56 -12.41 27.22 -18.70
N ILE A 57 -11.42 26.54 -19.29
CA ILE A 57 -11.62 25.26 -20.01
C ILE A 57 -12.17 24.17 -19.09
N VAL A 58 -11.66 24.09 -17.85
CA VAL A 58 -12.03 23.04 -16.89
C VAL A 58 -13.30 23.41 -16.11
N GLY A 59 -13.78 24.66 -16.21
CA GLY A 59 -14.89 25.17 -15.40
C GLY A 59 -14.57 25.15 -13.91
N SER A 60 -13.32 25.47 -13.53
CA SER A 60 -12.89 25.41 -12.13
C SER A 60 -13.57 26.51 -11.30
N LEU A 61 -14.40 26.10 -10.33
CA LEU A 61 -15.05 26.99 -9.37
C LEU A 61 -14.21 27.28 -8.12
N ASP A 62 -13.07 26.60 -7.93
CA ASP A 62 -12.13 26.92 -6.84
C ASP A 62 -11.61 28.35 -7.05
N ASP A 63 -11.45 29.14 -5.99
CA ASP A 63 -10.70 30.41 -6.00
C ASP A 63 -9.23 30.14 -5.58
N PRO A 64 -8.19 30.51 -6.38
CA PRO A 64 -8.20 31.32 -7.62
C PRO A 64 -8.07 30.47 -8.90
N GLY A 65 -8.98 29.52 -9.11
CA GLY A 65 -9.05 28.67 -10.32
C GLY A 65 -8.16 27.43 -10.30
N TYR A 66 -7.88 26.90 -11.50
CA TYR A 66 -6.93 25.83 -11.74
C TYR A 66 -5.53 26.20 -11.24
N SER A 67 -4.78 25.22 -10.74
CA SER A 67 -3.35 25.36 -10.46
C SER A 67 -2.62 24.08 -10.78
N MET A 68 -1.44 24.28 -11.35
CA MET A 68 -0.43 23.25 -11.52
C MET A 68 0.00 22.73 -10.15
N ARG A 69 -0.27 21.46 -9.89
CA ARG A 69 0.12 20.76 -8.66
C ARG A 69 1.49 20.13 -8.86
N ARG A 70 2.19 19.80 -7.77
CA ARG A 70 3.49 19.08 -7.81
C ARG A 70 3.45 17.81 -8.68
N ARG A 71 2.33 17.08 -8.70
CA ARG A 71 2.16 15.91 -9.58
C ARG A 71 2.20 16.24 -11.07
N ALA A 72 1.68 17.40 -11.47
CA ALA A 72 1.55 17.76 -12.88
C ALA A 72 2.92 17.89 -13.56
N VAL A 73 3.98 18.12 -12.79
CA VAL A 73 5.35 18.32 -13.25
C VAL A 73 6.28 17.14 -12.92
N GLU A 74 5.74 15.96 -12.61
CA GLU A 74 6.57 14.76 -12.46
C GLU A 74 7.20 14.35 -13.80
N GLY A 75 8.49 13.98 -13.79
CA GLY A 75 9.25 13.68 -15.01
C GLY A 75 9.79 14.91 -15.74
N TRP A 76 9.62 16.11 -15.17
CA TRP A 76 9.98 17.37 -15.84
C TRP A 76 11.48 17.50 -16.14
N LYS A 77 12.36 17.07 -15.24
CA LYS A 77 13.81 17.14 -15.44
C LYS A 77 14.26 16.30 -16.63
N GLU A 78 13.69 15.12 -16.77
CA GLU A 78 13.94 14.20 -17.88
C GLU A 78 13.44 14.80 -19.20
N ILE A 79 12.26 15.44 -19.20
CA ILE A 79 11.71 16.13 -20.37
C ILE A 79 12.61 17.28 -20.81
N VAL A 80 12.99 18.18 -19.88
CA VAL A 80 13.85 19.32 -20.19
C VAL A 80 15.19 18.85 -20.75
N ARG A 81 15.76 17.76 -20.21
CA ARG A 81 16.98 17.17 -20.73
C ARG A 81 16.82 16.67 -22.16
N GLU A 82 15.72 16.00 -22.51
CA GLU A 82 15.46 15.56 -23.89
C GLU A 82 15.25 16.75 -24.83
N TRP A 83 14.47 17.75 -24.41
CA TRP A 83 14.27 18.98 -25.18
C TRP A 83 15.54 19.81 -25.38
N SER A 84 16.56 19.60 -24.55
CA SER A 84 17.86 20.26 -24.69
C SER A 84 18.73 19.63 -25.77
N LYS A 85 18.36 18.47 -26.32
CA LYS A 85 19.09 17.83 -27.41
C LYS A 85 18.84 18.58 -28.72
N SER A 86 19.85 18.63 -29.58
CA SER A 86 19.77 19.28 -30.90
C SER A 86 18.67 18.72 -31.79
N ALA A 87 18.21 17.48 -31.55
CA ALA A 87 17.11 16.85 -32.28
C ALA A 87 15.70 17.37 -31.91
N CYS A 88 15.57 18.23 -30.89
CA CYS A 88 14.29 18.78 -30.40
C CYS A 88 14.16 20.29 -30.67
N ASP A 89 14.29 20.68 -31.94
CA ASP A 89 14.30 22.07 -32.39
C ASP A 89 12.92 22.69 -32.59
N SER A 90 11.89 21.89 -32.89
CA SER A 90 10.51 22.33 -33.16
C SER A 90 9.50 21.89 -32.09
N PRO A 91 8.33 22.55 -31.97
CA PRO A 91 7.26 22.10 -31.08
C PRO A 91 6.83 20.66 -31.32
N GLU A 92 6.79 20.21 -32.57
CA GLU A 92 6.39 18.85 -32.95
C GLU A 92 7.39 17.80 -32.49
N THR A 93 8.69 18.05 -32.65
CA THR A 93 9.75 17.13 -32.18
C THR A 93 9.79 17.09 -30.65
N ARG A 94 9.58 18.23 -29.98
CA ARG A 94 9.42 18.29 -28.52
C ARG A 94 8.20 17.51 -28.03
N ILE A 95 7.05 17.62 -28.68
CA ILE A 95 5.84 16.84 -28.36
C ILE A 95 6.08 15.34 -28.57
N ALA A 96 6.74 14.96 -29.66
CA ALA A 96 7.11 13.58 -29.92
C ALA A 96 8.01 13.01 -28.81
N ALA A 97 9.04 13.76 -28.41
CA ALA A 97 9.94 13.38 -27.31
C ALA A 97 9.19 13.20 -25.98
N VAL A 98 8.23 14.09 -25.64
CA VAL A 98 7.39 13.93 -24.44
C VAL A 98 6.54 12.66 -24.49
N ARG A 99 5.95 12.36 -25.65
CA ARG A 99 5.12 11.16 -25.84
C ARG A 99 5.94 9.88 -25.76
N GLU A 100 7.15 9.90 -26.31
CA GLU A 100 8.11 8.81 -26.22
C GLU A 100 8.52 8.57 -24.75
N LEU A 101 8.91 9.63 -24.05
CA LEU A 101 9.23 9.59 -22.62
C LEU A 101 8.07 9.08 -21.76
N GLN A 102 6.82 9.46 -22.06
CA GLN A 102 5.65 8.94 -21.36
C GLN A 102 5.53 7.41 -21.48
N SER A 103 5.93 6.86 -22.63
CA SER A 103 5.93 5.42 -22.89
C SER A 103 7.17 4.69 -22.38
N SER A 104 8.18 5.44 -21.93
CA SER A 104 9.46 4.90 -21.45
C SER A 104 9.29 4.16 -20.12
N PRO A 105 9.79 2.92 -20.00
CA PRO A 105 9.79 2.17 -18.74
C PRO A 105 10.77 2.74 -17.69
N GLU A 106 11.65 3.67 -18.10
CA GLU A 106 12.62 4.34 -17.23
C GLU A 106 11.97 5.41 -16.34
N ILE A 107 10.86 6.04 -16.78
CA ILE A 107 10.13 7.04 -15.98
C ILE A 107 9.05 6.33 -15.15
N GLU A 108 9.27 6.23 -13.83
CA GLU A 108 8.31 5.58 -12.93
C GLU A 108 7.04 6.40 -12.71
N LYS A 109 7.14 7.74 -12.76
CA LYS A 109 6.03 8.66 -12.55
C LYS A 109 6.09 9.79 -13.57
N PHE A 110 4.98 9.99 -14.27
CA PHE A 110 4.85 10.97 -15.34
C PHE A 110 3.70 11.94 -15.03
N GLY A 111 3.95 13.23 -15.26
CA GLY A 111 3.03 14.32 -14.98
C GLY A 111 1.87 14.46 -15.96
N ASP A 112 1.34 15.68 -16.08
CA ASP A 112 0.23 15.98 -16.98
C ASP A 112 0.75 16.17 -18.40
N ILE A 113 0.47 15.22 -19.29
CA ILE A 113 0.91 15.31 -20.69
C ILE A 113 0.37 16.56 -21.39
N HIS A 114 -0.84 17.02 -21.07
CA HIS A 114 -1.39 18.21 -21.70
C HIS A 114 -0.67 19.49 -21.27
N LEU A 115 -0.10 19.50 -20.05
CA LEU A 115 0.78 20.58 -19.63
C LEU A 115 2.07 20.55 -20.45
N PHE A 116 2.72 19.39 -20.56
CA PHE A 116 3.98 19.27 -21.28
C PHE A 116 3.83 19.52 -22.79
N GLU A 117 2.76 19.06 -23.43
CA GLU A 117 2.46 19.37 -24.83
C GLU A 117 2.25 20.87 -25.04
N HIS A 118 1.67 21.59 -24.07
CA HIS A 118 1.54 23.04 -24.15
C HIS A 118 2.89 23.74 -23.95
N LEU A 119 3.71 23.27 -23.00
CA LEU A 119 5.05 23.81 -22.73
C LEU A 119 6.08 23.50 -23.82
N ALA A 120 5.73 22.68 -24.81
CA ALA A 120 6.56 22.38 -25.97
C ALA A 120 6.57 23.52 -27.01
N ALA A 121 5.57 24.39 -26.99
CA ALA A 121 5.45 25.53 -27.90
C ALA A 121 6.63 26.50 -27.75
N ASP A 122 7.00 27.18 -28.83
CA ASP A 122 8.14 28.12 -28.82
C ASP A 122 7.93 29.29 -27.84
N ALA A 123 6.68 29.75 -27.72
CA ALA A 123 6.30 30.77 -26.73
C ALA A 123 6.52 30.32 -25.27
N ALA A 124 6.64 29.01 -25.01
CA ALA A 124 6.85 28.44 -23.68
C ALA A 124 8.33 28.12 -23.37
N VAL A 125 9.25 28.27 -24.33
CA VAL A 125 10.69 27.93 -24.15
C VAL A 125 11.29 28.66 -22.96
N LEU A 126 10.83 29.89 -22.69
CA LEU A 126 11.22 30.70 -21.54
C LEU A 126 10.98 30.02 -20.18
N THR A 127 10.07 29.04 -20.08
CA THR A 127 9.76 28.35 -18.82
C THR A 127 10.74 27.24 -18.46
N TRP A 128 11.68 26.91 -19.34
CA TRP A 128 12.66 25.85 -19.12
C TRP A 128 14.04 26.11 -19.72
N ARG A 129 14.22 27.18 -20.50
CA ARG A 129 15.49 27.60 -21.09
C ARG A 129 15.81 29.04 -20.70
N THR A 130 17.04 29.26 -20.29
CA THR A 130 17.63 30.56 -19.99
C THR A 130 18.79 30.83 -20.95
N GLU A 131 19.38 32.03 -20.88
CA GLU A 131 20.61 32.37 -21.62
C GLU A 131 21.77 31.42 -21.27
N ASN A 132 21.78 30.87 -20.06
CA ASN A 132 22.80 29.92 -19.57
C ASN A 132 22.46 28.45 -19.87
N GLY A 133 21.47 28.19 -20.72
CA GLY A 133 20.99 26.85 -21.06
C GLY A 133 19.73 26.45 -20.30
N SER A 134 19.45 25.15 -20.29
CA SER A 134 18.20 24.61 -19.77
C SER A 134 18.15 24.60 -18.24
N ASP A 135 17.10 25.18 -17.68
CA ASP A 135 16.88 25.29 -16.24
C ASP A 135 15.49 24.71 -15.87
N PRO A 136 15.41 23.44 -15.43
CA PRO A 136 14.15 22.86 -15.00
C PRO A 136 13.59 23.48 -13.72
N SER A 137 14.39 24.24 -12.95
CA SER A 137 13.96 24.82 -11.67
C SER A 137 12.92 25.93 -11.81
N LEU A 138 12.83 26.59 -12.97
CA LEU A 138 11.88 27.69 -13.22
C LEU A 138 10.42 27.26 -12.96
N LEU A 139 10.00 26.16 -13.59
CA LEU A 139 8.66 25.60 -13.40
C LEU A 139 8.50 24.97 -12.00
N GLU A 140 9.53 24.30 -11.48
CA GLU A 140 9.49 23.69 -10.14
C GLU A 140 9.28 24.73 -9.04
N ASP A 141 9.97 25.87 -9.11
CA ASP A 141 9.87 26.98 -8.16
C ASP A 141 8.51 27.67 -8.25
N TYR A 142 8.00 27.90 -9.46
CA TYR A 142 6.64 28.43 -9.67
C TYR A 142 5.59 27.52 -9.01
N VAL A 143 5.64 26.22 -9.31
CA VAL A 143 4.69 25.23 -8.78
C VAL A 143 4.82 25.10 -7.26
N ALA A 144 6.05 25.11 -6.72
CA ALA A 144 6.30 25.06 -5.29
C ALA A 144 5.70 26.28 -4.57
N GLY A 145 5.93 27.48 -5.09
CA GLY A 145 5.44 28.71 -4.48
C GLY A 145 3.94 28.91 -4.59
N ARG A 146 3.32 28.65 -5.76
CA ARG A 146 1.84 28.67 -5.91
C ARG A 146 1.17 27.62 -5.02
N THR A 147 1.75 26.42 -4.92
CA THR A 147 1.26 25.39 -3.99
C THR A 147 1.36 25.86 -2.53
N ALA A 148 2.45 26.52 -2.15
CA ALA A 148 2.63 27.05 -0.80
C ALA A 148 1.62 28.17 -0.47
N GLN A 149 1.42 29.14 -1.38
CA GLN A 149 0.39 30.19 -1.24
C GLN A 149 -1.00 29.59 -1.05
N ARG A 150 -1.41 28.64 -1.91
CA ARG A 150 -2.71 27.96 -1.76
C ARG A 150 -2.83 27.18 -0.46
N LYS A 151 -1.76 26.49 -0.05
CA LYS A 151 -1.73 25.78 1.23
C LYS A 151 -1.89 26.75 2.39
N LYS A 152 -1.25 27.92 2.38
CA LYS A 152 -1.42 28.95 3.43
C LYS A 152 -2.88 29.41 3.56
N VAL A 153 -3.54 29.72 2.43
CA VAL A 153 -4.95 30.13 2.43
C VAL A 153 -5.87 29.01 2.95
N ARG A 154 -5.61 27.76 2.55
CA ARG A 154 -6.40 26.60 2.98
C ARG A 154 -6.07 26.12 4.39
N TYR A 155 -4.91 26.48 4.96
CA TYR A 155 -4.47 25.97 6.25
C TYR A 155 -5.26 26.62 7.37
N LYS A 156 -6.25 25.88 7.89
CA LYS A 156 -7.10 26.35 8.99
C LYS A 156 -6.35 26.25 10.31
N VAL A 157 -6.36 27.33 11.09
CA VAL A 157 -6.02 27.27 12.52
C VAL A 157 -7.17 26.53 13.22
N PRO A 158 -6.90 25.53 14.07
CA PRO A 158 -7.95 24.77 14.74
C PRO A 158 -8.84 25.66 15.59
N ALA A 159 -10.15 25.65 15.34
CA ALA A 159 -11.13 26.30 16.17
C ALA A 159 -11.37 25.49 17.47
N TYR A 160 -11.58 26.19 18.59
CA TYR A 160 -11.97 25.54 19.84
C TYR A 160 -13.43 25.08 19.76
N CYS A 161 -13.68 23.77 19.89
CA CYS A 161 -15.04 23.23 19.97
C CYS A 161 -15.46 23.07 21.42
N HIS A 162 -16.50 23.78 21.87
CA HIS A 162 -17.01 23.66 23.24
C HIS A 162 -17.48 22.23 23.55
N PRO A 163 -17.33 21.76 24.81
CA PRO A 163 -17.95 20.51 25.24
C PRO A 163 -19.46 20.59 25.03
N ASP A 164 -20.06 19.51 24.53
CA ASP A 164 -21.51 19.36 24.48
C ASP A 164 -21.87 17.91 24.80
N HIS A 165 -22.85 17.72 25.66
CA HIS A 165 -23.27 16.42 26.16
C HIS A 165 -23.73 15.45 25.06
N PHE A 166 -24.18 15.94 23.89
CA PHE A 166 -24.55 15.08 22.77
C PHE A 166 -23.59 15.09 21.58
N HIS A 167 -22.98 16.22 21.21
CA HIS A 167 -22.15 16.41 20.03
C HIS A 167 -20.64 16.32 20.33
N HIS A 168 -20.21 16.71 21.53
CA HIS A 168 -18.81 16.71 21.95
C HIS A 168 -18.66 16.31 23.43
N PRO A 169 -19.10 15.09 23.82
CA PRO A 169 -19.27 14.72 25.22
C PRO A 169 -17.92 14.62 25.91
N VAL A 170 -17.87 15.18 27.12
CA VAL A 170 -16.81 14.93 28.10
C VAL A 170 -17.37 13.95 29.12
N TYR A 171 -16.57 12.94 29.45
CA TYR A 171 -16.97 11.85 30.34
C TYR A 171 -16.34 12.04 31.71
N CYS A 172 -17.02 11.57 32.76
CA CYS A 172 -16.49 11.63 34.11
C CYS A 172 -15.34 10.63 34.29
N ASP A 173 -14.24 11.10 34.86
CA ASP A 173 -13.07 10.32 35.26
C ASP A 173 -13.11 10.08 36.78
N PHE A 174 -12.79 8.87 37.22
CA PHE A 174 -12.80 8.42 38.61
C PHE A 174 -11.41 7.92 39.02
N GLY A 175 -11.15 7.92 40.33
CA GLY A 175 -9.91 7.41 40.95
C GLY A 175 -9.07 8.51 41.57
N ASN A 176 -7.74 8.38 41.51
CA ASN A 176 -6.83 9.25 42.25
C ASN A 176 -7.06 10.75 41.95
N SER A 177 -7.30 11.54 43.00
CA SER A 177 -7.59 12.98 42.95
C SER A 177 -8.88 13.34 42.18
N ARG A 178 -9.87 12.43 42.15
CA ARG A 178 -11.19 12.56 41.51
C ARG A 178 -12.27 11.92 42.37
N CYS A 179 -13.50 11.78 41.86
CA CYS A 179 -14.54 10.99 42.53
C CYS A 179 -14.08 9.55 42.74
N ASP A 180 -14.45 8.97 43.88
CA ASP A 180 -14.02 7.62 44.25
C ASP A 180 -14.62 6.55 43.34
N ILE A 181 -13.82 5.52 43.15
CA ILE A 181 -14.20 4.28 42.50
C ILE A 181 -13.51 3.13 43.22
N ASP A 182 -14.27 2.09 43.54
CA ASP A 182 -13.73 0.88 44.14
C ASP A 182 -14.19 -0.37 43.40
N TYR A 183 -13.26 -1.30 43.22
CA TYR A 183 -13.49 -2.57 42.53
C TYR A 183 -13.29 -3.71 43.53
N SER A 184 -14.36 -4.45 43.83
CA SER A 184 -14.30 -5.58 44.77
C SER A 184 -13.29 -6.66 44.35
N CYS A 185 -13.03 -6.79 43.05
CA CYS A 185 -12.05 -7.74 42.52
C CYS A 185 -10.58 -7.37 42.78
N ARG A 186 -10.29 -6.19 43.37
CA ARG A 186 -8.93 -5.78 43.75
C ARG A 186 -8.43 -6.54 44.98
N THR A 187 -9.26 -6.65 46.01
CA THR A 187 -8.95 -7.36 47.25
C THR A 187 -9.40 -8.81 47.12
N ARG A 188 -8.56 -9.66 46.54
CA ARG A 188 -8.88 -11.08 46.29
C ARG A 188 -9.12 -11.82 47.62
N ARG A 189 -10.37 -11.85 48.11
CA ARG A 189 -10.83 -12.63 49.26
C ARG A 189 -11.97 -13.55 48.82
N GLY A 190 -11.69 -14.83 48.59
CA GLY A 190 -12.70 -15.86 48.33
C GLY A 190 -12.68 -16.52 46.93
N PRO A 191 -13.50 -17.57 46.71
CA PRO A 191 -13.43 -18.47 45.54
C PRO A 191 -14.11 -17.95 44.26
N ALA A 192 -14.83 -16.83 44.31
CA ALA A 192 -15.41 -16.18 43.12
C ALA A 192 -15.16 -14.67 43.14
N PRO A 193 -14.80 -14.03 42.01
CA PRO A 193 -14.64 -12.58 41.96
C PRO A 193 -16.02 -11.91 42.05
N ASP A 194 -16.27 -11.17 43.12
CA ASP A 194 -17.41 -10.24 43.16
C ASP A 194 -17.26 -9.24 42.02
N GLN A 195 -18.26 -9.17 41.14
CA GLN A 195 -18.28 -8.27 39.97
C GLN A 195 -18.91 -6.92 40.32
N ASN A 196 -18.65 -6.45 41.52
CA ASN A 196 -19.16 -5.20 42.03
C ASN A 196 -18.17 -4.07 41.70
N VAL A 197 -18.72 -2.90 41.41
CA VAL A 197 -17.99 -1.65 41.32
C VAL A 197 -18.81 -0.59 42.03
N THR A 198 -18.15 0.16 42.89
CA THR A 198 -18.75 1.24 43.66
C THR A 198 -18.28 2.56 43.06
N LEU A 199 -19.20 3.47 42.76
CA LEU A 199 -18.92 4.78 42.18
C LEU A 199 -19.53 5.89 43.02
N ASP A 200 -18.79 6.97 43.27
CA ASP A 200 -19.35 8.17 43.89
C ASP A 200 -19.92 9.10 42.79
N LEU A 201 -21.25 9.19 42.72
CA LEU A 201 -22.01 9.91 41.69
C LEU A 201 -22.75 11.11 42.27
N TRP A 202 -22.78 12.21 41.52
CA TRP A 202 -23.57 13.40 41.85
C TRP A 202 -24.97 13.30 41.25
N ASN A 203 -26.02 13.48 42.06
CA ASN A 203 -27.41 13.44 41.59
C ASN A 203 -27.99 14.82 41.24
N GLY A 204 -27.27 15.91 41.51
CA GLY A 204 -27.78 17.28 41.39
C GLY A 204 -27.72 18.07 42.70
N ALA A 205 -27.75 17.40 43.85
CA ALA A 205 -27.79 17.99 45.19
C ALA A 205 -26.72 17.44 46.14
N GLU A 206 -26.41 16.15 46.07
CA GLU A 206 -25.42 15.50 46.92
C GLU A 206 -24.64 14.39 46.18
N GLN A 207 -23.54 13.96 46.80
CA GLN A 207 -22.75 12.83 46.32
C GLN A 207 -23.28 11.54 46.95
N HIS A 208 -23.60 10.56 46.11
CA HIS A 208 -24.03 9.23 46.53
C HIS A 208 -23.06 8.15 46.07
N ARG A 209 -22.82 7.21 46.97
CA ARG A 209 -22.09 5.99 46.67
C ARG A 209 -23.03 4.96 46.05
N VAL A 210 -22.85 4.67 44.76
CA VAL A 210 -23.71 3.77 43.98
C VAL A 210 -22.99 2.45 43.73
N LEU A 211 -23.58 1.36 44.20
CA LEU A 211 -23.12 0.00 43.94
C LEU A 211 -23.68 -0.49 42.60
N LEU A 212 -22.79 -0.86 41.68
CA LEU A 212 -23.13 -1.39 40.36
C LEU A 212 -22.50 -2.75 40.14
N ARG A 213 -23.11 -3.55 39.26
CA ARG A 213 -22.50 -4.78 38.74
C ARG A 213 -21.90 -4.54 37.36
N TRP A 214 -20.69 -5.00 37.15
CA TRP A 214 -20.05 -4.98 35.83
C TRP A 214 -20.04 -6.39 35.22
N SER A 215 -19.95 -6.49 33.90
CA SER A 215 -19.77 -7.78 33.23
C SER A 215 -18.77 -7.64 32.08
N SER A 216 -17.64 -8.36 32.17
CA SER A 216 -16.64 -8.35 31.11
C SER A 216 -15.83 -9.65 31.08
N LYS A 217 -16.21 -10.54 30.15
CA LYS A 217 -15.47 -11.78 29.88
C LYS A 217 -14.00 -11.52 29.57
N ARG A 218 -13.71 -10.42 28.88
CA ARG A 218 -12.34 -10.04 28.50
C ARG A 218 -11.53 -9.57 29.70
N LEU A 219 -12.10 -8.77 30.60
CA LEU A 219 -11.40 -8.31 31.80
C LEU A 219 -11.07 -9.48 32.71
N VAL A 220 -12.07 -10.33 32.99
CA VAL A 220 -11.91 -11.56 33.78
C VAL A 220 -10.78 -12.42 33.22
N ALA A 221 -10.82 -12.73 31.91
CA ALA A 221 -9.80 -13.57 31.28
C ALA A 221 -8.40 -12.93 31.30
N ASN A 222 -8.30 -11.63 30.97
CA ASN A 222 -7.02 -10.92 30.85
C ASN A 222 -6.32 -10.69 32.19
N LEU A 223 -7.07 -10.63 33.29
CA LEU A 223 -6.53 -10.48 34.65
C LEU A 223 -6.46 -11.81 35.41
N GLY A 224 -6.97 -12.90 34.83
CA GLY A 224 -6.98 -14.22 35.48
C GLY A 224 -7.87 -14.29 36.72
N LEU A 225 -8.95 -13.49 36.77
CA LEU A 225 -9.84 -13.41 37.94
C LEU A 225 -10.62 -14.71 38.19
N ASP A 226 -10.69 -15.58 37.19
CA ASP A 226 -11.35 -16.89 37.21
C ASP A 226 -10.51 -18.02 37.82
N GLN A 227 -9.23 -17.77 38.11
CA GLN A 227 -8.34 -18.77 38.70
C GLN A 227 -8.61 -18.91 40.21
N GLN A 228 -8.84 -20.13 40.69
CA GLN A 228 -9.03 -20.44 42.12
C GLN A 228 -7.69 -20.71 42.83
N GLY A 229 -7.49 -20.14 44.03
CA GLY A 229 -6.42 -20.50 44.98
C GLY A 229 -5.21 -19.54 45.06
N PRO A 230 -4.53 -19.44 46.23
CA PRO A 230 -3.26 -18.73 46.37
C PRO A 230 -2.14 -19.56 45.73
N GLN A 231 -1.48 -19.00 44.71
CA GLN A 231 -0.51 -19.68 43.87
C GLN A 231 0.92 -19.29 44.28
N THR A 232 1.57 -20.10 45.12
CA THR A 232 3.03 -20.01 45.32
C THR A 232 3.80 -20.37 44.03
N ASP A 233 3.22 -21.18 43.14
CA ASP A 233 3.85 -21.64 41.87
C ASP A 233 3.35 -20.91 40.60
N SER A 234 2.71 -19.73 40.71
CA SER A 234 2.24 -18.99 39.53
C SER A 234 3.38 -18.34 38.76
N THR A 235 3.35 -18.44 37.43
CA THR A 235 4.27 -17.67 36.58
C THR A 235 3.82 -16.21 36.50
N LEU A 236 4.75 -15.28 36.72
CA LEU A 236 4.50 -13.84 36.59
C LEU A 236 4.41 -13.45 35.11
N VAL A 237 3.31 -12.78 34.74
CA VAL A 237 3.09 -12.29 33.37
C VAL A 237 2.56 -10.86 33.39
N THR A 238 2.83 -10.10 32.34
CA THR A 238 2.22 -8.77 32.17
C THR A 238 0.71 -8.83 31.95
N ARG A 239 0.22 -9.88 31.28
CA ARG A 239 -1.21 -10.06 30.97
C ARG A 239 -1.56 -11.55 30.88
N ALA A 240 -2.66 -11.98 31.49
CA ALA A 240 -3.15 -13.37 31.42
C ALA A 240 -3.96 -13.63 30.14
N ASP A 241 -3.61 -12.95 29.04
CA ASP A 241 -4.24 -13.22 27.76
C ASP A 241 -3.68 -14.51 27.14
N ARG A 242 -4.14 -14.81 25.92
CA ARG A 242 -3.65 -15.97 25.16
C ARG A 242 -2.13 -16.02 25.07
N LEU A 243 -1.45 -14.89 24.91
CA LEU A 243 0.00 -14.87 24.75
C LEU A 243 0.72 -15.08 26.08
N GLY A 244 0.37 -14.32 27.12
CA GLY A 244 1.01 -14.47 28.42
C GLY A 244 0.82 -15.87 29.03
N ARG A 245 -0.39 -16.43 28.95
CA ARG A 245 -0.65 -17.81 29.42
C ARG A 245 0.19 -18.85 28.68
N ARG A 246 0.38 -18.68 27.38
CA ARG A 246 1.17 -19.64 26.59
C ARG A 246 2.67 -19.48 26.82
N THR A 247 3.16 -18.27 27.01
CA THR A 247 4.56 -18.04 27.45
C THR A 247 4.82 -18.70 28.80
N ALA A 248 3.82 -18.71 29.70
CA ALA A 248 3.82 -19.47 30.95
C ALA A 248 3.44 -20.97 30.81
N ALA A 249 3.58 -21.55 29.61
CA ALA A 249 3.30 -22.97 29.33
C ALA A 249 1.89 -23.46 29.76
N ALA A 250 0.89 -22.58 29.73
CA ALA A 250 -0.50 -22.81 30.13
C ALA A 250 -0.72 -23.15 31.62
N GLY A 251 0.27 -22.89 32.47
CA GLY A 251 0.13 -22.99 33.93
C GLY A 251 -0.67 -21.84 34.55
N PRO A 252 -0.83 -21.86 35.89
CA PRO A 252 -1.37 -20.74 36.66
C PRO A 252 -0.55 -19.47 36.44
N VAL A 253 -1.20 -18.32 36.25
CA VAL A 253 -0.52 -17.04 35.99
C VAL A 253 -0.98 -15.94 36.93
N ARG A 254 -0.01 -15.15 37.41
CA ARG A 254 -0.23 -13.95 38.21
C ARG A 254 0.18 -12.70 37.44
N ILE A 255 -0.69 -11.69 37.44
CA ILE A 255 -0.40 -10.40 36.81
C ILE A 255 0.54 -9.60 37.70
N LEU A 256 1.59 -9.03 37.10
CA LEU A 256 2.51 -8.14 37.80
C LEU A 256 1.85 -6.80 38.16
N ASN A 257 2.02 -6.40 39.42
CA ASN A 257 1.78 -5.09 40.04
C ASN A 257 0.35 -4.54 40.06
N ILE A 258 -0.55 -5.00 39.18
CA ILE A 258 -1.89 -4.40 39.05
C ILE A 258 -2.70 -4.46 40.35
N PHE A 259 -2.55 -5.53 41.14
CA PHE A 259 -3.26 -5.70 42.41
C PHE A 259 -2.55 -5.02 43.58
N ASP A 260 -1.32 -4.56 43.37
CA ASP A 260 -0.52 -3.81 44.33
C ASP A 260 -0.72 -2.28 44.16
N GLU A 261 -1.39 -1.84 43.09
CA GLU A 261 -1.74 -0.44 42.87
C GLU A 261 -2.76 0.07 43.90
N LYS A 262 -2.48 1.24 44.50
CA LYS A 262 -3.34 1.87 45.51
C LYS A 262 -4.73 2.20 44.99
N ASP A 263 -4.88 2.62 43.72
CA ASP A 263 -6.15 3.08 43.14
C ASP A 263 -6.31 2.56 41.70
N TRP A 264 -7.49 2.05 41.35
CA TRP A 264 -7.83 1.67 39.98
C TRP A 264 -8.68 2.77 39.34
N ASN A 265 -8.17 3.45 38.31
CA ASN A 265 -8.92 4.53 37.65
C ASN A 265 -10.02 4.00 36.70
N GLY A 266 -11.10 4.77 36.56
CA GLY A 266 -12.22 4.46 35.67
C GLY A 266 -12.74 5.67 34.92
N ARG A 267 -13.36 5.46 33.76
CA ARG A 267 -14.11 6.48 33.02
C ARG A 267 -15.49 5.96 32.63
N LEU A 268 -16.54 6.67 33.01
CA LEU A 268 -17.93 6.28 32.72
C LEU A 268 -18.40 6.88 31.39
N GLN A 269 -18.84 6.05 30.45
CA GLN A 269 -19.10 6.46 29.06
C GLN A 269 -20.38 5.87 28.47
N VAL A 270 -20.87 6.51 27.40
CA VAL A 270 -22.03 6.09 26.60
C VAL A 270 -21.62 6.00 25.12
N PRO A 271 -22.13 5.05 24.33
CA PRO A 271 -21.73 4.94 22.93
C PRO A 271 -22.19 6.15 22.12
N ARG A 272 -21.26 6.75 21.37
CA ARG A 272 -21.49 7.95 20.54
C ARG A 272 -22.78 7.91 19.71
N ARG A 273 -23.06 6.76 19.06
CA ARG A 273 -24.27 6.54 18.25
C ARG A 273 -25.60 6.73 18.99
N HIS A 274 -25.62 6.50 20.31
CA HIS A 274 -26.84 6.71 21.11
C HIS A 274 -27.00 8.20 21.44
N LEU A 275 -25.90 8.89 21.76
CA LEU A 275 -25.89 10.34 21.96
C LEU A 275 -26.29 11.09 20.68
N GLU A 276 -25.76 10.68 19.52
CA GLU A 276 -26.17 11.23 18.22
C GLU A 276 -27.65 10.99 17.90
N ARG A 277 -28.20 9.85 18.34
CA ARG A 277 -29.63 9.57 18.20
C ARG A 277 -30.47 10.44 19.14
N LEU A 278 -30.01 10.67 20.36
CA LEU A 278 -30.66 11.59 21.30
C LEU A 278 -30.68 13.01 20.74
N ALA A 279 -29.53 13.55 20.32
CA ALA A 279 -29.46 14.86 19.66
C ALA A 279 -30.44 14.99 18.49
N ARG A 280 -30.52 13.95 17.65
CA ARG A 280 -31.46 13.97 16.51
C ARG A 280 -32.92 13.99 16.95
N LEU A 281 -33.29 13.21 17.97
CA LEU A 281 -34.67 13.17 18.45
C LEU A 281 -35.06 14.47 19.13
N GLU A 282 -34.13 15.05 19.89
CA GLU A 282 -34.31 16.35 20.53
C GLU A 282 -34.45 17.47 19.49
N SER A 283 -33.61 17.49 18.44
CA SER A 283 -33.75 18.46 17.34
C SER A 283 -35.05 18.32 16.55
N LEU A 284 -35.71 17.16 16.62
CA LEU A 284 -37.00 16.88 16.00
C LEU A 284 -38.18 17.10 16.97
N GLY A 285 -37.92 17.56 18.20
CA GLY A 285 -38.96 17.80 19.21
C GLY A 285 -39.55 16.53 19.85
N HIS A 286 -38.93 15.37 19.67
CA HIS A 286 -39.42 14.09 20.20
C HIS A 286 -38.98 13.83 21.66
N TYR A 287 -39.29 14.76 22.58
CA TYR A 287 -38.78 14.74 23.95
C TYR A 287 -39.15 13.49 24.76
N ALA A 288 -40.37 12.97 24.63
CA ALA A 288 -40.77 11.72 25.30
C ALA A 288 -39.90 10.52 24.88
N GLN A 289 -39.52 10.45 23.59
CA GLN A 289 -38.61 9.40 23.12
C GLN A 289 -37.17 9.60 23.60
N VAL A 290 -36.74 10.87 23.74
CA VAL A 290 -35.45 11.22 24.33
C VAL A 290 -35.37 10.73 25.77
N GLU A 291 -36.40 10.96 26.58
CA GLU A 291 -36.46 10.52 27.97
C GLU A 291 -36.42 8.99 28.11
N ILE A 292 -37.26 8.27 27.34
CA ILE A 292 -37.25 6.81 27.31
C ILE A 292 -35.86 6.26 26.94
N LEU A 293 -35.20 6.87 25.94
CA LEU A 293 -33.86 6.44 25.52
C LEU A 293 -32.78 6.81 26.53
N ARG A 294 -32.90 7.96 27.21
CA ARG A 294 -31.96 8.42 28.25
C ARG A 294 -31.94 7.42 29.42
N ASN A 295 -33.12 6.96 29.85
CA ASN A 295 -33.26 5.97 30.93
C ASN A 295 -32.79 4.56 30.54
N ARG A 296 -32.57 4.31 29.24
CA ARG A 296 -32.12 3.01 28.70
C ARG A 296 -30.71 3.09 28.09
N LEU A 297 -29.95 4.14 28.40
CA LEU A 297 -28.61 4.29 27.86
C LEU A 297 -27.69 3.15 28.33
N PRO A 298 -26.98 2.48 27.40
CA PRO A 298 -25.98 1.51 27.79
C PRO A 298 -24.73 2.24 28.28
N TRP A 299 -24.47 2.14 29.57
CA TRP A 299 -23.26 2.66 30.20
C TRP A 299 -22.13 1.64 30.10
N PHE A 300 -20.91 2.12 29.91
CA PHE A 300 -19.71 1.30 30.03
C PHE A 300 -18.62 2.04 30.78
N LEU A 301 -17.87 1.28 31.57
CA LEU A 301 -16.75 1.76 32.35
C LEU A 301 -15.45 1.37 31.65
N THR A 302 -14.64 2.36 31.27
CA THR A 302 -13.32 2.13 30.70
C THR A 302 -12.28 2.11 31.83
N PHE A 303 -11.62 0.97 31.96
CA PHE A 303 -10.56 0.69 32.94
C PHE A 303 -9.18 0.78 32.28
N SER A 304 -8.22 1.46 32.92
CA SER A 304 -6.87 1.71 32.38
C SER A 304 -5.77 1.34 33.38
N PRO A 305 -5.44 0.04 33.55
CA PRO A 305 -4.43 -0.41 34.50
C PRO A 305 -3.00 -0.13 34.02
N SER A 306 -2.08 0.07 34.97
CA SER A 306 -0.65 0.25 34.68
C SER A 306 0.10 -1.09 34.77
N LEU A 307 0.02 -1.89 33.71
CA LEU A 307 0.68 -3.20 33.66
C LEU A 307 2.22 -3.07 33.58
N GLN A 308 2.96 -3.85 34.39
CA GLN A 308 4.43 -3.93 34.27
C GLN A 308 4.84 -4.87 33.12
N PRO A 309 5.59 -4.37 32.11
CA PRO A 309 6.16 -5.19 31.04
C PRO A 309 7.15 -6.26 31.52
N THR A 310 7.06 -7.46 30.93
CA THR A 310 8.07 -8.52 31.03
C THR A 310 8.24 -9.23 29.69
N GLY A 311 9.43 -9.76 29.43
CA GLY A 311 9.71 -10.57 28.26
C GLY A 311 11.17 -10.59 27.82
N PRO A 312 11.48 -11.27 26.71
CA PRO A 312 12.82 -11.70 26.34
C PRO A 312 13.85 -10.57 26.21
N PHE A 313 13.44 -9.39 25.73
CA PHE A 313 14.37 -8.28 25.58
C PHE A 313 14.78 -7.65 26.90
N PHE A 314 13.91 -7.69 27.92
CA PHE A 314 14.23 -7.11 29.22
C PHE A 314 15.32 -7.93 29.90
N ASP A 315 15.21 -9.26 29.84
CA ASP A 315 16.22 -10.18 30.34
C ASP A 315 17.53 -10.03 29.57
N TYR A 316 17.46 -9.96 28.24
CA TYR A 316 18.60 -9.70 27.38
C TYR A 316 19.29 -8.36 27.66
N ALA A 317 18.50 -7.28 27.83
CA ALA A 317 19.02 -5.95 28.11
C ALA A 317 19.69 -5.86 29.48
N ALA A 318 19.16 -6.59 30.48
CA ALA A 318 19.77 -6.68 31.80
C ALA A 318 21.13 -7.41 31.73
N SER A 319 21.19 -8.57 31.08
CA SER A 319 22.44 -9.34 30.94
C SER A 319 23.52 -8.63 30.12
N HIS A 320 23.13 -7.79 29.16
CA HIS A 320 24.05 -7.04 28.30
C HIS A 320 24.21 -5.56 28.71
N ARG A 321 23.72 -5.17 29.90
CA ARG A 321 23.83 -3.81 30.46
C ARG A 321 23.37 -2.70 29.51
N ILE A 322 22.29 -2.94 28.76
CA ILE A 322 21.71 -1.97 27.83
C ILE A 322 20.91 -0.91 28.61
N ALA A 323 21.38 0.34 28.57
CA ALA A 323 20.78 1.44 29.31
C ALA A 323 19.36 1.81 28.82
N LYS A 324 18.50 2.17 29.77
CA LYS A 324 17.23 2.87 29.53
C LYS A 324 17.45 4.38 29.57
N GLN A 325 16.90 5.10 28.61
CA GLN A 325 16.83 6.57 28.59
C GLN A 325 15.39 7.00 28.33
N LYS A 326 14.77 7.78 29.24
CA LYS A 326 13.37 8.22 29.15
C LYS A 326 12.42 7.04 28.84
N ASP A 327 12.54 5.96 29.63
CA ASP A 327 11.75 4.73 29.54
C ASP A 327 11.89 3.93 28.23
N ARG A 328 12.92 4.23 27.42
CA ARG A 328 13.23 3.46 26.20
C ARG A 328 14.63 2.92 26.27
N PHE A 329 14.80 1.64 25.94
CA PHE A 329 16.12 1.07 25.74
C PHE A 329 16.80 1.71 24.52
N ARG A 330 18.09 1.98 24.64
CA ARG A 330 18.91 2.49 23.55
C ARG A 330 20.20 1.67 23.41
N PRO A 331 20.16 0.58 22.62
CA PRO A 331 21.37 -0.13 22.24
C PRO A 331 22.43 0.83 21.68
N ASN A 332 23.69 0.60 22.02
CA ASN A 332 24.84 1.37 21.52
C ASN A 332 24.77 2.90 21.76
N ALA A 333 23.97 3.38 22.73
CA ALA A 333 23.76 4.83 22.95
C ALA A 333 25.05 5.62 23.17
N HIS A 334 26.01 5.06 23.92
CA HIS A 334 27.29 5.71 24.18
C HIS A 334 28.16 5.77 22.92
N ALA A 335 28.30 4.63 22.22
CA ALA A 335 29.09 4.52 21.00
C ALA A 335 28.53 5.35 19.84
N ASN A 336 27.23 5.66 19.86
CA ASN A 336 26.58 6.51 18.86
C ASN A 336 26.76 8.02 19.10
N LYS A 337 27.40 8.46 20.19
CA LYS A 337 27.74 9.89 20.39
C LYS A 337 28.68 10.33 19.25
N GLY A 338 28.27 11.32 18.46
CA GLY A 338 29.05 11.85 17.34
C GLY A 338 28.81 11.16 15.98
N ARG A 339 28.07 10.04 15.95
CA ARG A 339 27.71 9.31 14.73
C ARG A 339 26.41 9.85 14.14
N SER A 340 26.21 9.72 12.82
CA SER A 340 25.00 10.22 12.17
C SER A 340 24.41 9.27 11.11
N ARG A 341 23.08 9.26 11.01
CA ARG A 341 22.30 8.57 9.97
C ARG A 341 22.74 7.11 9.70
N ASN A 342 23.42 6.86 8.58
CA ASN A 342 23.78 5.52 8.13
C ASN A 342 24.99 4.96 8.91
N ALA A 343 25.77 5.82 9.57
CA ALA A 343 26.89 5.43 10.41
C ALA A 343 26.47 4.98 11.82
N LEU A 344 25.18 5.07 12.19
CA LEU A 344 24.71 4.68 13.52
C LEU A 344 24.80 3.16 13.72
N LEU A 345 25.37 2.75 14.85
CA LEU A 345 25.35 1.38 15.34
C LEU A 345 23.92 1.06 15.80
N GLN A 346 23.24 0.17 15.08
CA GLN A 346 21.85 -0.18 15.38
C GLN A 346 21.80 -1.36 16.37
N LEU A 347 21.59 -2.57 15.87
CA LEU A 347 21.57 -3.82 16.64
C LEU A 347 22.81 -4.68 16.38
N CYS A 348 23.84 -4.12 15.75
CA CYS A 348 25.16 -4.72 15.62
C CYS A 348 25.87 -4.76 16.98
N ARG A 349 26.93 -5.57 17.06
CA ARG A 349 27.78 -5.78 18.26
C ARG A 349 27.09 -6.39 19.48
N LEU A 350 25.92 -6.99 19.29
CA LEU A 350 25.12 -7.62 20.34
C LEU A 350 25.17 -9.15 20.14
N PRO A 351 25.93 -9.93 20.94
CA PRO A 351 26.03 -11.38 20.76
C PRO A 351 24.73 -12.09 21.12
N ASN A 352 24.44 -13.22 20.47
CA ASN A 352 23.26 -14.04 20.73
C ASN A 352 21.91 -13.28 20.63
N LEU A 353 21.88 -12.16 19.89
CA LEU A 353 20.68 -11.40 19.63
C LEU A 353 19.82 -12.10 18.56
N ARG A 354 18.61 -12.53 18.96
CA ARG A 354 17.59 -13.06 18.05
C ARG A 354 16.65 -11.95 17.59
N VAL A 355 16.51 -11.79 16.28
CA VAL A 355 15.71 -10.74 15.66
C VAL A 355 14.68 -11.34 14.71
N LEU A 356 13.39 -11.06 14.94
CA LEU A 356 12.33 -11.29 13.97
C LEU A 356 12.26 -10.09 13.02
N SER A 357 12.75 -10.27 11.81
CA SER A 357 12.63 -9.29 10.73
C SER A 357 11.33 -9.48 9.95
N VAL A 358 10.70 -8.37 9.57
CA VAL A 358 9.34 -8.37 8.99
C VAL A 358 9.29 -7.45 7.77
N ASP A 359 8.89 -8.02 6.64
CA ASP A 359 8.46 -7.29 5.47
C ASP A 359 6.93 -7.38 5.36
N LEU A 360 6.27 -6.23 5.27
CA LEU A 360 4.82 -6.14 5.27
C LEU A 360 4.34 -6.10 3.81
N GLY A 361 3.70 -7.18 3.36
CA GLY A 361 3.32 -7.33 1.96
C GLY A 361 1.84 -7.06 1.66
N HIS A 362 1.52 -7.02 0.36
CA HIS A 362 0.15 -7.05 -0.16
C HIS A 362 -0.35 -8.48 -0.46
N ARG A 363 0.57 -9.39 -0.81
CA ARG A 363 0.26 -10.81 -1.12
C ARG A 363 0.03 -11.65 0.12
N TYR A 364 0.92 -11.50 1.09
CA TYR A 364 0.83 -12.08 2.42
C TYR A 364 0.75 -10.94 3.43
N ALA A 365 0.08 -11.15 4.57
CA ALA A 365 0.04 -10.12 5.60
C ALA A 365 1.43 -9.72 6.11
N ALA A 366 2.36 -10.68 6.23
CA ALA A 366 3.79 -10.41 6.41
C ALA A 366 4.65 -11.57 5.89
N ALA A 367 5.84 -11.24 5.41
CA ALA A 367 6.96 -12.15 5.26
C ALA A 367 7.93 -11.93 6.43
N CYS A 368 8.50 -13.01 6.95
CA CYS A 368 9.31 -12.97 8.15
C CYS A 368 10.58 -13.80 8.01
N ALA A 369 11.66 -13.34 8.65
CA ALA A 369 12.88 -14.09 8.83
C ALA A 369 13.44 -13.88 10.23
N VAL A 370 13.99 -14.93 10.84
CA VAL A 370 14.65 -14.86 12.13
C VAL A 370 16.15 -14.99 11.93
N TRP A 371 16.88 -13.98 12.40
CA TRP A 371 18.33 -13.96 12.46
C TRP A 371 18.80 -14.10 13.90
N GLU A 372 19.89 -14.83 14.11
CA GLU A 372 20.58 -14.95 15.38
C GLU A 372 22.04 -14.59 15.17
N THR A 373 22.52 -13.58 15.89
CA THR A 373 23.90 -13.14 15.80
C THR A 373 24.82 -14.06 16.60
N CYS A 374 25.98 -14.42 16.06
CA CYS A 374 26.97 -15.25 16.73
C CYS A 374 28.38 -14.67 16.57
N SER A 375 29.23 -15.00 17.53
CA SER A 375 30.67 -14.75 17.52
C SER A 375 31.38 -15.64 16.48
N ALA A 376 32.62 -15.29 16.12
CA ALA A 376 33.43 -16.13 15.24
C ALA A 376 33.69 -17.52 15.85
N ASN A 377 33.91 -17.61 17.17
CA ASN A 377 34.14 -18.87 17.86
C ASN A 377 32.90 -19.78 17.85
N GLU A 378 31.72 -19.23 18.14
CA GLU A 378 30.45 -19.97 18.05
C GLU A 378 30.20 -20.47 16.62
N LEU A 379 30.51 -19.66 15.60
CA LEU A 379 30.42 -20.12 14.21
C LEU A 379 31.31 -21.32 13.95
N GLN A 380 32.59 -21.27 14.34
CA GLN A 380 33.55 -22.35 14.10
C GLN A 380 33.10 -23.66 14.76
N GLU A 381 32.62 -23.60 16.00
CA GLU A 381 32.06 -24.76 16.68
C GLU A 381 30.80 -25.29 15.98
N GLU A 382 29.90 -24.41 15.51
CA GLU A 382 28.66 -24.83 14.84
C GLU A 382 28.88 -25.48 13.46
N ILE A 383 29.96 -25.11 12.76
CA ILE A 383 30.27 -25.64 11.43
C ILE A 383 31.24 -26.82 11.48
N LYS A 384 31.70 -27.22 12.66
CA LYS A 384 32.58 -28.38 12.84
C LYS A 384 31.94 -29.64 12.26
N GLY A 385 32.60 -30.25 11.27
CA GLY A 385 32.09 -31.43 10.56
C GLY A 385 30.98 -31.15 9.54
N ALA A 386 30.63 -29.89 9.26
CA ALA A 386 29.68 -29.53 8.22
C ALA A 386 30.38 -29.36 6.86
N LYS A 387 29.69 -29.75 5.76
CA LYS A 387 30.19 -29.54 4.39
C LYS A 387 29.89 -28.13 3.94
N ILE A 388 30.91 -27.37 3.54
CA ILE A 388 30.72 -26.06 2.90
C ILE A 388 30.10 -26.28 1.51
N VAL A 389 28.97 -25.62 1.26
CA VAL A 389 28.21 -25.71 0.01
C VAL A 389 28.46 -24.48 -0.87
N ALA A 390 28.61 -23.31 -0.26
CA ALA A 390 28.91 -22.06 -0.95
C ALA A 390 29.48 -21.01 0.02
N GLY A 391 30.32 -20.12 -0.49
CA GLY A 391 31.00 -19.10 0.32
C GLY A 391 32.10 -19.70 1.20
N GLY A 392 32.41 -19.04 2.32
CA GLY A 392 33.47 -19.47 3.22
C GLY A 392 33.43 -18.76 4.57
N ALA A 393 34.19 -19.27 5.54
CA ALA A 393 34.30 -18.70 6.88
C ALA A 393 35.46 -17.71 7.04
N GLY A 394 36.34 -17.62 6.03
CA GLY A 394 37.48 -16.71 6.02
C GLY A 394 37.10 -15.22 6.02
N PRO A 395 38.09 -14.33 6.22
CA PRO A 395 37.88 -12.88 6.27
C PRO A 395 37.34 -12.31 4.95
N ASP A 396 37.70 -12.93 3.81
CA ASP A 396 37.35 -12.47 2.46
C ASP A 396 35.92 -12.86 2.03
N HIS A 397 35.22 -13.63 2.86
CA HIS A 397 33.88 -14.12 2.55
C HIS A 397 32.80 -13.37 3.31
N ILE A 398 31.79 -12.90 2.57
CA ILE A 398 30.63 -12.20 3.16
C ILE A 398 29.47 -13.14 3.53
N TYR A 399 29.51 -14.41 3.11
CA TYR A 399 28.49 -15.42 3.43
C TYR A 399 29.08 -16.82 3.53
N LEU A 400 28.37 -17.69 4.23
CA LEU A 400 28.72 -19.09 4.37
C LEU A 400 27.46 -19.95 4.37
N HIS A 401 27.35 -20.90 3.45
CA HIS A 401 26.29 -21.91 3.44
C HIS A 401 26.91 -23.26 3.71
N VAL A 402 26.40 -23.95 4.73
CA VAL A 402 26.88 -25.29 5.09
C VAL A 402 25.73 -26.29 5.09
N ARG A 403 26.08 -27.55 4.91
CA ARG A 403 25.20 -28.70 5.11
C ARG A 403 25.74 -29.50 6.28
N THR A 404 24.95 -29.59 7.35
CA THR A 404 25.32 -30.36 8.55
C THR A 404 25.37 -31.85 8.24
N PRO A 405 25.97 -32.69 9.10
CA PRO A 405 25.93 -34.15 8.95
C PRO A 405 24.52 -34.73 8.79
N ASN A 406 23.50 -34.10 9.39
CA ASN A 406 22.09 -34.48 9.29
C ASN A 406 21.39 -33.94 8.01
N ASP A 407 22.15 -33.57 6.98
CA ASP A 407 21.69 -32.98 5.72
C ASP A 407 20.88 -31.65 5.84
N VAL A 408 20.91 -30.99 7.00
CA VAL A 408 20.27 -29.69 7.21
C VAL A 408 21.13 -28.57 6.61
N LYS A 409 20.56 -27.78 5.69
CA LYS A 409 21.21 -26.57 5.16
C LYS A 409 21.13 -25.43 6.17
N ARG A 410 22.27 -24.87 6.55
CA ARG A 410 22.38 -23.64 7.36
C ARG A 410 22.97 -22.50 6.53
N ILE A 411 22.46 -21.30 6.75
CA ILE A 411 22.85 -20.09 6.02
C ILE A 411 23.35 -19.06 7.02
N TYR A 412 24.56 -18.56 6.80
CA TYR A 412 25.18 -17.52 7.59
C TYR A 412 25.52 -16.32 6.70
N ARG A 413 25.33 -15.12 7.26
CA ARG A 413 25.74 -13.85 6.66
C ARG A 413 26.73 -13.17 7.58
N ARG A 414 27.85 -12.73 6.99
CA ARG A 414 28.78 -11.86 7.69
C ARG A 414 28.14 -10.47 7.79
N VAL A 415 28.13 -9.92 8.99
CA VAL A 415 27.53 -8.61 9.31
C VAL A 415 28.58 -7.61 9.82
N ALA A 416 29.79 -8.07 10.14
CA ALA A 416 30.95 -7.25 10.47
C ALA A 416 32.27 -7.99 10.17
N GLY A 417 33.40 -7.26 10.26
CA GLY A 417 34.73 -7.87 10.31
C GLY A 417 34.95 -8.64 11.62
N ASP A 418 35.94 -9.54 11.64
CA ASP A 418 36.22 -10.37 12.82
C ASP A 418 36.79 -9.58 14.01
N CYS A 419 37.37 -8.39 13.75
CA CYS A 419 37.85 -7.46 14.76
C CYS A 419 37.20 -6.06 14.59
N LEU A 420 37.11 -5.34 15.71
CA LEU A 420 36.78 -3.92 15.76
C LEU A 420 38.00 -3.06 15.39
N ALA A 421 37.78 -1.75 15.17
CA ALA A 421 38.84 -0.81 14.84
C ALA A 421 39.92 -0.68 15.94
N ASP A 422 39.59 -0.98 17.20
CA ASP A 422 40.56 -1.02 18.31
C ASP A 422 41.31 -2.37 18.41
N GLY A 423 41.17 -3.24 17.40
CA GLY A 423 41.81 -4.55 17.33
C GLY A 423 41.14 -5.65 18.15
N LYS A 424 40.13 -5.32 18.99
CA LYS A 424 39.44 -6.33 19.80
C LYS A 424 38.56 -7.22 18.93
N PRO A 425 38.32 -8.50 19.32
CA PRO A 425 37.39 -9.36 18.62
C PRO A 425 35.99 -8.73 18.54
N HIS A 426 35.40 -8.75 17.35
CA HIS A 426 34.03 -8.31 17.17
C HIS A 426 33.10 -9.30 17.89
N PRO A 427 32.16 -8.85 18.75
CA PRO A 427 31.38 -9.76 19.59
C PRO A 427 30.36 -10.59 18.80
N ALA A 428 29.95 -10.12 17.62
CA ALA A 428 28.95 -10.81 16.81
C ALA A 428 29.09 -10.56 15.29
N PRO A 429 30.18 -11.02 14.64
CA PRO A 429 30.47 -10.69 13.24
C PRO A 429 29.62 -11.49 12.24
N TRP A 430 28.91 -12.52 12.70
CA TRP A 430 28.06 -13.37 11.88
C TRP A 430 26.61 -13.36 12.35
N ALA A 431 25.70 -13.58 11.41
CA ALA A 431 24.29 -13.80 11.66
C ALA A 431 23.83 -15.08 10.97
N ARG A 432 23.28 -16.02 11.75
CA ARG A 432 22.68 -17.26 11.28
C ARG A 432 21.21 -17.05 10.95
N LEU A 433 20.78 -17.54 9.79
CA LEU A 433 19.37 -17.58 9.41
C LEU A 433 18.70 -18.81 10.05
N ASP A 434 17.95 -18.58 11.12
CA ASP A 434 17.26 -19.63 11.89
C ASP A 434 16.01 -20.15 11.15
N ARG A 435 15.16 -19.23 10.66
CA ARG A 435 13.92 -19.58 9.95
C ARG A 435 13.42 -18.47 9.04
N GLN A 436 12.75 -18.85 7.96
CA GLN A 436 12.00 -17.96 7.07
C GLN A 436 10.57 -18.49 6.90
N PHE A 437 9.57 -17.62 7.02
CA PHE A 437 8.17 -18.01 6.90
C PHE A 437 7.27 -16.83 6.55
N VAL A 438 6.07 -17.12 6.07
CA VAL A 438 5.04 -16.11 5.83
C VAL A 438 3.96 -16.19 6.90
N ILE A 439 3.48 -15.03 7.35
CA ILE A 439 2.29 -14.92 8.17
C ILE A 439 1.10 -14.66 7.25
N ARG A 440 0.21 -15.65 7.18
CA ARG A 440 -1.06 -15.56 6.46
C ARG A 440 -2.20 -15.30 7.46
N LEU A 441 -3.08 -14.37 7.13
CA LEU A 441 -4.31 -14.15 7.87
C LEU A 441 -5.44 -15.03 7.33
N GLN A 442 -6.56 -15.07 8.05
CA GLN A 442 -7.75 -15.80 7.62
C GLN A 442 -8.16 -15.36 6.21
N GLY A 443 -8.25 -16.32 5.28
CA GLY A 443 -8.58 -16.07 3.87
C GLY A 443 -7.38 -15.77 2.97
N GLU A 444 -6.17 -15.77 3.53
CA GLU A 444 -4.89 -15.86 2.79
C GLU A 444 -4.24 -17.23 2.99
N ASP A 445 -4.55 -17.90 4.10
CA ASP A 445 -4.06 -19.22 4.48
C ASP A 445 -4.59 -20.34 3.59
N ARG A 446 -5.81 -20.18 3.07
CA ARG A 446 -6.46 -21.07 2.12
C ARG A 446 -7.04 -20.27 0.98
N LEU A 447 -7.08 -20.90 -0.20
CA LEU A 447 -7.86 -20.37 -1.31
C LEU A 447 -9.32 -20.23 -0.86
N THR A 448 -9.98 -19.18 -1.35
CA THR A 448 -11.42 -19.03 -1.15
C THR A 448 -12.17 -20.20 -1.79
N ARG A 449 -13.39 -20.48 -1.31
CA ARG A 449 -14.21 -21.54 -1.91
C ARG A 449 -14.47 -21.28 -3.40
N ALA A 450 -14.77 -22.35 -4.13
CA ALA A 450 -15.33 -22.22 -5.46
C ALA A 450 -16.69 -21.49 -5.41
N PRO A 451 -17.07 -20.75 -6.46
CA PRO A 451 -18.43 -20.26 -6.62
C PRO A 451 -19.42 -21.43 -6.63
N SER A 452 -20.62 -21.26 -6.05
CA SER A 452 -21.70 -22.24 -6.20
C SER A 452 -22.30 -22.20 -7.61
N ALA A 453 -23.04 -23.25 -7.99
CA ALA A 453 -23.77 -23.26 -9.26
C ALA A 453 -24.71 -22.06 -9.37
N ASP A 454 -25.49 -21.77 -8.33
CA ASP A 454 -26.40 -20.62 -8.28
C ASP A 454 -25.70 -19.27 -8.45
N GLU A 455 -24.48 -19.12 -7.90
CA GLU A 455 -23.68 -17.91 -8.07
C GLU A 455 -23.23 -17.74 -9.53
N LEU A 456 -22.82 -18.84 -10.19
CA LEU A 456 -22.43 -18.80 -11.60
C LEU A 456 -23.61 -18.54 -12.51
N ILE A 457 -24.74 -19.22 -12.30
CA ILE A 457 -25.99 -19.03 -13.06
C ILE A 457 -26.42 -17.56 -12.96
N ARG A 458 -26.38 -16.98 -11.76
CA ARG A 458 -26.71 -15.56 -11.56
C ARG A 458 -25.78 -14.62 -12.32
N VAL A 459 -24.47 -14.92 -12.35
CA VAL A 459 -23.53 -14.10 -13.12
C VAL A 459 -23.81 -14.19 -14.61
N THR A 460 -24.13 -15.38 -15.13
CA THR A 460 -24.54 -15.56 -16.52
C THR A 460 -25.83 -14.79 -16.84
N GLN A 461 -26.84 -14.87 -15.96
CA GLN A 461 -28.07 -14.08 -16.10
C GLN A 461 -27.78 -12.57 -16.14
N TRP A 462 -26.88 -12.06 -15.28
CA TRP A 462 -26.48 -10.65 -15.35
C TRP A 462 -25.70 -10.30 -16.61
N GLU A 463 -24.89 -11.22 -17.14
CA GLU A 463 -24.22 -11.02 -18.42
C GLU A 463 -25.25 -10.91 -19.56
N GLU A 464 -26.27 -11.77 -19.58
CA GLU A 464 -27.37 -11.73 -20.54
C GLU A 464 -28.23 -10.46 -20.42
N GLU A 465 -28.73 -10.15 -19.21
CA GLU A 465 -29.56 -8.96 -18.92
C GLU A 465 -28.87 -7.65 -19.29
N LEU A 466 -27.54 -7.60 -19.23
CA LEU A 466 -26.75 -6.41 -19.55
C LEU A 466 -26.24 -6.40 -21.00
N GLY A 467 -26.57 -7.42 -21.80
CA GLY A 467 -26.17 -7.52 -23.21
C GLY A 467 -24.67 -7.81 -23.39
N ARG A 468 -24.05 -8.62 -22.54
CA ARG A 468 -22.65 -9.05 -22.74
C ARG A 468 -22.59 -10.22 -23.71
N SER A 469 -21.75 -10.11 -24.74
CA SER A 469 -21.55 -11.18 -25.72
C SER A 469 -20.99 -12.45 -25.05
N PRO A 470 -21.46 -13.64 -25.43
CA PRO A 470 -20.89 -14.90 -24.98
C PRO A 470 -19.41 -14.99 -25.39
N ASP A 471 -18.54 -15.34 -24.45
CA ASP A 471 -17.12 -15.58 -24.73
C ASP A 471 -16.89 -17.09 -24.92
N PRO A 472 -16.77 -17.59 -26.17
CA PRO A 472 -16.62 -19.03 -26.44
C PRO A 472 -15.31 -19.61 -25.90
N ALA A 473 -14.30 -18.78 -25.61
CA ALA A 473 -13.03 -19.22 -25.02
C ALA A 473 -13.14 -19.50 -23.50
N ARG A 474 -14.27 -19.15 -22.87
CA ARG A 474 -14.42 -19.05 -21.41
C ARG A 474 -14.99 -20.32 -20.77
N LYS A 475 -14.29 -21.45 -20.88
CA LYS A 475 -14.66 -22.70 -20.16
C LYS A 475 -14.43 -22.54 -18.65
N ARG A 476 -15.51 -22.32 -17.88
CA ARG A 476 -15.56 -22.04 -16.41
C ARG A 476 -14.74 -20.81 -15.99
N PRO A 477 -15.32 -19.59 -15.98
CA PRO A 477 -14.57 -18.34 -15.87
C PRO A 477 -13.85 -18.15 -14.53
N TYR A 478 -14.36 -18.73 -13.44
CA TYR A 478 -13.86 -18.45 -12.10
C TYR A 478 -13.66 -19.73 -11.30
N ARG A 479 -12.44 -19.93 -10.78
CA ARG A 479 -12.14 -21.03 -9.85
C ARG A 479 -12.41 -20.65 -8.41
N ARG A 480 -12.50 -19.34 -8.13
CA ARG A 480 -12.63 -18.79 -6.79
C ARG A 480 -13.79 -17.78 -6.70
N VAL A 481 -14.51 -17.79 -5.57
CA VAL A 481 -15.66 -16.89 -5.36
C VAL A 481 -15.24 -15.42 -5.26
N ASP A 482 -14.05 -15.11 -4.75
CA ASP A 482 -13.57 -13.73 -4.68
C ASP A 482 -13.22 -13.15 -6.05
N GLU A 483 -12.61 -13.95 -6.94
CA GLU A 483 -12.41 -13.65 -8.36
C GLU A 483 -13.74 -13.46 -9.08
N CYS A 484 -14.71 -14.35 -8.83
CA CYS A 484 -16.05 -14.24 -9.40
C CYS A 484 -16.69 -12.90 -9.01
N ILE A 485 -16.74 -12.58 -7.71
CA ILE A 485 -17.24 -11.29 -7.21
C ILE A 485 -16.51 -10.12 -7.85
N GLN A 486 -15.18 -10.17 -7.94
CA GLN A 486 -14.39 -9.08 -8.51
C GLN A 486 -14.70 -8.89 -10.00
N GLY A 487 -14.70 -9.98 -10.78
CA GLY A 487 -15.05 -9.97 -12.20
C GLY A 487 -16.45 -9.44 -12.43
N THR A 488 -17.41 -9.80 -11.58
CA THR A 488 -18.78 -9.28 -11.63
C THR A 488 -18.87 -7.79 -11.24
N LEU A 489 -18.10 -7.32 -10.26
CA LEU A 489 -18.05 -5.88 -9.95
C LEU A 489 -17.50 -5.07 -11.13
N ASP A 490 -16.51 -5.61 -11.84
CA ASP A 490 -15.94 -4.96 -13.01
C ASP A 490 -16.87 -5.03 -14.23
N LEU A 491 -17.61 -6.14 -14.40
CA LEU A 491 -18.73 -6.25 -15.34
C LEU A 491 -19.76 -5.14 -15.09
N LEU A 492 -20.30 -5.06 -13.86
CA LEU A 492 -21.31 -4.07 -13.49
C LEU A 492 -20.81 -2.63 -13.65
N ARG A 493 -19.53 -2.36 -13.40
CA ARG A 493 -18.97 -1.02 -13.67
C ARG A 493 -18.95 -0.65 -15.14
N ARG A 494 -18.57 -1.60 -16.01
CA ARG A 494 -18.56 -1.40 -17.46
C ARG A 494 -19.98 -1.21 -17.99
N ALA A 495 -20.91 -2.06 -17.55
CA ALA A 495 -22.32 -1.92 -17.87
C ALA A 495 -22.91 -0.58 -17.40
N LEU A 496 -22.60 -0.14 -16.17
CA LEU A 496 -23.04 1.15 -15.67
C LEU A 496 -22.50 2.33 -16.49
N ARG A 497 -21.27 2.22 -17.02
CA ARG A 497 -20.72 3.22 -17.94
C ARG A 497 -21.57 3.29 -19.22
N ARG A 498 -21.97 2.15 -19.78
CA ARG A 498 -22.86 2.06 -20.96
C ARG A 498 -24.23 2.67 -20.66
N HIS A 499 -24.82 2.34 -19.51
CA HIS A 499 -26.05 2.97 -19.02
C HIS A 499 -25.96 4.50 -18.98
N GLY A 500 -24.83 5.03 -18.50
CA GLY A 500 -24.55 6.46 -18.54
C GLY A 500 -24.34 7.06 -19.94
N GLN A 501 -23.89 6.27 -20.93
CA GLN A 501 -23.84 6.73 -22.32
C GLN A 501 -25.24 6.87 -22.92
N ARG A 502 -26.17 5.95 -22.62
CA ARG A 502 -27.57 6.05 -23.07
C ARG A 502 -28.21 7.37 -22.62
N ALA A 503 -28.00 7.75 -21.37
CA ALA A 503 -28.42 9.06 -20.85
C ALA A 503 -27.79 10.24 -21.59
N ARG A 504 -26.52 10.15 -21.99
CA ARG A 504 -25.84 11.21 -22.76
C ARG A 504 -26.37 11.33 -24.18
N VAL A 505 -26.68 10.21 -24.83
CA VAL A 505 -27.35 10.23 -26.14
C VAL A 505 -28.66 10.99 -26.04
N ALA A 506 -29.53 10.61 -25.09
CA ALA A 506 -30.80 11.31 -24.86
C ALA A 506 -30.59 12.82 -24.59
N PHE A 507 -29.65 13.15 -23.71
CA PHE A 507 -29.37 14.54 -23.34
C PHE A 507 -28.91 15.38 -24.54
N PHE A 508 -27.94 14.89 -25.32
CA PHE A 508 -27.39 15.63 -26.44
C PHE A 508 -28.38 15.75 -27.60
N LEU A 509 -29.25 14.74 -27.81
CA LEU A 509 -30.36 14.85 -28.76
C LEU A 509 -31.36 15.93 -28.35
N ARG A 510 -31.75 15.99 -27.08
CA ARG A 510 -32.62 17.04 -26.55
C ARG A 510 -31.99 18.43 -26.69
N ARG A 511 -30.69 18.53 -26.39
CA ARG A 511 -29.95 19.78 -26.54
C ARG A 511 -29.92 20.21 -28.00
N ALA A 512 -29.63 19.31 -28.93
CA ALA A 512 -29.67 19.60 -30.36
C ALA A 512 -31.07 20.06 -30.81
N ALA A 513 -32.15 19.42 -30.31
CA ALA A 513 -33.53 19.83 -30.62
C ALA A 513 -33.87 21.24 -30.09
N ALA A 514 -33.29 21.65 -28.96
CA ALA A 514 -33.53 22.95 -28.33
C ALA A 514 -32.60 24.08 -28.80
N CYS A 515 -31.52 23.78 -29.53
CA CYS A 515 -30.57 24.77 -30.00
C CYS A 515 -31.14 25.57 -31.19
N THR A 516 -31.07 26.90 -31.10
CA THR A 516 -31.40 27.82 -32.19
C THR A 516 -30.24 28.03 -33.18
N GLU A 517 -29.00 27.98 -32.68
CA GLU A 517 -27.79 28.14 -33.50
C GLU A 517 -27.44 26.85 -34.27
N PRO A 518 -27.29 26.88 -35.62
CA PRO A 518 -27.01 25.70 -36.43
C PRO A 518 -25.71 24.97 -36.05
N ALA A 519 -24.65 25.72 -35.72
CA ALA A 519 -23.36 25.17 -35.33
C ALA A 519 -23.43 24.39 -34.00
N ASP A 520 -24.13 24.93 -33.00
CA ASP A 520 -24.32 24.29 -31.69
C ASP A 520 -25.26 23.08 -31.77
N ARG A 521 -26.26 23.15 -32.64
CA ARG A 521 -27.15 22.02 -32.96
C ARG A 521 -26.36 20.88 -33.59
N HIS A 522 -25.53 21.18 -34.58
CA HIS A 522 -24.65 20.21 -35.25
C HIS A 522 -23.63 19.56 -34.31
N ASP A 523 -22.96 20.35 -33.46
CA ASP A 523 -22.01 19.82 -32.48
C ASP A 523 -22.69 18.93 -31.42
N SER A 524 -23.87 19.32 -30.95
CA SER A 524 -24.66 18.52 -29.99
C SER A 524 -25.11 17.20 -30.61
N LEU A 525 -25.60 17.21 -31.85
CA LEU A 525 -25.99 16.01 -32.58
C LEU A 525 -24.79 15.08 -32.84
N THR A 526 -23.65 15.65 -33.27
CA THR A 526 -22.39 14.91 -33.44
C THR A 526 -22.00 14.18 -32.15
N LYS A 527 -22.07 14.86 -31.00
CA LYS A 527 -21.78 14.25 -29.69
C LYS A 527 -22.74 13.12 -29.35
N ALA A 528 -24.03 13.26 -29.66
CA ALA A 528 -25.01 12.19 -29.48
C ALA A 528 -24.66 10.95 -30.31
N LEU A 529 -24.35 11.13 -31.60
CA LEU A 529 -24.00 10.04 -32.51
C LEU A 529 -22.69 9.35 -32.14
N ILE A 530 -21.69 10.09 -31.65
CA ILE A 530 -20.43 9.49 -31.14
C ILE A 530 -20.72 8.58 -29.93
N HIS A 531 -21.57 9.03 -29.00
CA HIS A 531 -21.96 8.23 -27.84
C HIS A 531 -22.77 7.00 -28.22
N TRP A 532 -23.66 7.13 -29.21
CA TRP A 532 -24.43 6.03 -29.75
C TRP A 532 -23.55 5.01 -30.48
N HIS A 533 -22.68 5.45 -31.38
CA HIS A 533 -21.70 4.58 -32.06
C HIS A 533 -20.87 3.78 -31.04
N ALA A 534 -20.40 4.43 -29.97
CA ALA A 534 -19.64 3.75 -28.92
C ALA A 534 -20.43 2.64 -28.19
N LEU A 535 -21.77 2.66 -28.19
CA LEU A 535 -22.59 1.60 -27.62
C LEU A 535 -22.66 0.35 -28.52
N ILE A 536 -22.70 0.54 -29.83
CA ILE A 536 -22.90 -0.53 -30.83
C ILE A 536 -21.59 -1.14 -31.35
N SER A 537 -20.48 -0.39 -31.31
CA SER A 537 -19.18 -0.85 -31.82
C SER A 537 -18.30 -1.57 -30.79
N ASP A 538 -18.82 -1.84 -29.59
CA ASP A 538 -18.07 -2.56 -28.56
C ASP A 538 -18.19 -4.07 -28.78
N PRO A 539 -17.13 -4.80 -29.20
CA PRO A 539 -17.23 -6.22 -29.52
C PRO A 539 -17.58 -7.10 -28.31
N GLN A 540 -17.44 -6.58 -27.09
CA GLN A 540 -17.76 -7.32 -25.87
C GLN A 540 -19.23 -7.19 -25.45
N TRP A 541 -19.99 -6.29 -26.08
CA TRP A 541 -21.35 -5.94 -25.67
C TRP A 541 -22.26 -5.77 -26.89
N THR A 542 -23.43 -6.38 -26.83
CA THR A 542 -24.49 -6.19 -27.82
C THR A 542 -25.52 -5.20 -27.30
N ASP A 543 -26.04 -4.39 -28.22
CA ASP A 543 -27.15 -3.48 -27.95
C ASP A 543 -28.08 -3.50 -29.16
N GLN A 544 -28.86 -4.59 -29.26
CA GLN A 544 -29.68 -4.86 -30.45
C GLN A 544 -30.68 -3.73 -30.73
N TRP A 545 -31.22 -3.12 -29.67
CA TRP A 545 -32.12 -1.98 -29.80
C TRP A 545 -31.40 -0.77 -30.43
N ALA A 546 -30.25 -0.36 -29.87
CA ALA A 546 -29.49 0.76 -30.43
C ALA A 546 -28.92 0.46 -31.83
N GLU A 547 -28.52 -0.78 -32.10
CA GLU A 547 -27.97 -1.20 -33.40
C GLU A 547 -29.04 -1.22 -34.49
N SER A 548 -30.25 -1.73 -34.20
CA SER A 548 -31.36 -1.73 -35.15
C SER A 548 -31.73 -0.31 -35.60
N TRP A 549 -31.78 0.62 -34.64
CA TRP A 549 -31.99 2.03 -34.92
C TRP A 549 -30.85 2.64 -35.73
N TRP A 550 -29.60 2.29 -35.42
CA TRP A 550 -28.44 2.81 -36.16
C TRP A 550 -28.48 2.38 -37.63
N LYS A 551 -28.86 1.12 -37.88
CA LYS A 551 -29.04 0.56 -39.23
C LYS A 551 -30.21 1.23 -39.97
N GLN A 552 -31.33 1.48 -39.29
CA GLN A 552 -32.47 2.19 -39.87
C GLN A 552 -32.11 3.61 -40.34
N LEU A 553 -31.15 4.27 -39.69
CA LEU A 553 -30.66 5.60 -40.09
C LEU A 553 -29.64 5.58 -41.22
N GLY A 554 -29.23 4.42 -41.75
CA GLY A 554 -28.28 4.32 -42.86
C GLY A 554 -26.87 4.84 -42.54
N LEU A 555 -26.50 4.91 -41.25
CA LEU A 555 -25.17 5.30 -40.80
C LEU A 555 -24.17 4.14 -41.00
N PRO A 556 -22.92 4.41 -41.42
CA PRO A 556 -21.95 3.36 -41.70
C PRO A 556 -21.56 2.67 -40.39
N LEU A 557 -21.53 1.35 -40.39
CA LEU A 557 -20.76 0.58 -39.41
C LEU A 557 -19.33 0.49 -39.97
N PRO A 558 -18.29 0.90 -39.22
CA PRO A 558 -16.93 0.67 -39.69
C PRO A 558 -16.71 -0.84 -39.91
N ALA A 559 -16.12 -1.20 -41.04
CA ALA A 559 -15.87 -2.58 -41.43
C ALA A 559 -15.18 -3.34 -40.29
N SER A 560 -15.79 -4.46 -39.88
CA SER A 560 -15.31 -5.33 -38.81
C SER A 560 -14.17 -6.26 -39.27
N GLU A 561 -13.31 -5.80 -40.17
CA GLU A 561 -12.13 -6.55 -40.65
C GLU A 561 -10.86 -6.09 -39.94
N VAL A 562 -10.82 -6.24 -38.61
CA VAL A 562 -9.56 -6.55 -37.92
C VAL A 562 -9.88 -7.49 -36.77
N THR A 563 -9.81 -8.79 -37.05
CA THR A 563 -9.61 -9.84 -36.06
C THR A 563 -8.29 -9.57 -35.32
N GLY A 564 -8.36 -8.93 -34.16
CA GLY A 564 -7.18 -8.78 -33.30
C GLY A 564 -7.33 -7.72 -32.23
N MET A 565 -7.59 -8.16 -30.99
CA MET A 565 -7.57 -7.34 -29.78
C MET A 565 -6.34 -6.42 -29.72
N VAL A 566 -6.52 -5.09 -29.69
CA VAL A 566 -5.86 -4.10 -28.81
C VAL A 566 -6.53 -2.74 -29.07
N SER A 567 -6.86 -2.02 -27.98
CA SER A 567 -7.19 -0.59 -27.90
C SER A 567 -7.16 0.19 -29.22
N MET A 568 -8.32 0.68 -29.69
CA MET A 568 -8.41 1.63 -30.80
C MET A 568 -7.26 2.67 -30.71
N ARG A 569 -6.39 2.70 -31.72
CA ARG A 569 -5.33 3.72 -31.81
C ARG A 569 -6.01 5.09 -31.82
N ARG A 570 -5.47 6.09 -31.09
CA ARG A 570 -6.07 7.45 -31.01
C ARG A 570 -6.37 8.05 -32.41
N GLY A 571 -5.58 7.70 -33.43
CA GLY A 571 -5.81 8.09 -34.83
C GLY A 571 -7.09 7.53 -35.46
N GLN A 572 -7.41 6.25 -35.23
CA GLN A 572 -8.67 5.64 -35.73
C GLN A 572 -9.91 6.23 -35.07
N LYS A 573 -9.82 6.58 -33.77
CA LYS A 573 -10.91 7.27 -33.07
C LYS A 573 -11.20 8.64 -33.69
N GLY A 574 -10.17 9.40 -34.06
CA GLY A 574 -10.32 10.69 -34.72
C GLY A 574 -10.92 10.59 -36.13
N GLN A 575 -10.54 9.56 -36.89
CA GLN A 575 -11.13 9.29 -38.22
C GLN A 575 -12.62 8.94 -38.13
N ILE A 576 -13.00 8.09 -37.17
CA ILE A 576 -14.41 7.73 -36.92
C ILE A 576 -15.21 8.96 -36.46
N GLU A 577 -14.68 9.75 -35.53
CA GLU A 577 -15.32 10.98 -35.07
C GLU A 577 -15.49 12.00 -36.21
N GLY A 578 -14.50 12.12 -37.10
CA GLY A 578 -14.57 12.95 -38.31
C GLY A 578 -15.63 12.47 -39.30
N ALA A 579 -15.71 11.16 -39.54
CA ALA A 579 -16.73 10.57 -40.42
C ALA A 579 -18.15 10.75 -39.87
N ILE A 580 -18.34 10.57 -38.56
CA ILE A 580 -19.62 10.82 -37.88
C ILE A 580 -19.99 12.31 -37.97
N ARG A 581 -19.02 13.22 -37.74
CA ARG A 581 -19.24 14.65 -37.84
C ARG A 581 -19.68 15.06 -39.25
N ALA A 582 -19.03 14.54 -40.29
CA ALA A 582 -19.39 14.82 -41.67
C ALA A 582 -20.84 14.41 -41.99
N ARG A 583 -21.27 13.21 -41.59
CA ARG A 583 -22.64 12.72 -41.84
C ARG A 583 -23.70 13.28 -40.90
N SER A 584 -23.33 13.83 -39.76
CA SER A 584 -24.32 14.36 -38.80
C SER A 584 -25.14 15.52 -39.35
N VAL A 585 -24.66 16.21 -40.40
CA VAL A 585 -25.41 17.27 -41.12
C VAL A 585 -26.71 16.71 -41.72
N ASP A 586 -26.65 15.50 -42.27
CA ASP A 586 -27.79 14.82 -42.93
C ASP A 586 -28.98 14.60 -41.97
N PHE A 587 -28.72 14.65 -40.66
CA PHE A 587 -29.70 14.32 -39.62
C PHE A 587 -30.24 15.55 -38.87
N LEU A 588 -29.87 16.77 -39.28
CA LEU A 588 -30.27 17.98 -38.57
C LEU A 588 -31.79 18.19 -38.58
N ASP A 589 -32.49 17.81 -39.66
CA ASP A 589 -33.93 18.02 -39.83
C ASP A 589 -34.81 16.88 -39.28
N HIS A 590 -34.19 15.84 -38.71
CA HIS A 590 -34.93 14.74 -38.10
C HIS A 590 -35.64 15.15 -36.79
N PRO A 591 -36.65 14.38 -36.34
CA PRO A 591 -37.38 14.65 -35.09
C PRO A 591 -36.53 14.30 -33.84
N LEU A 592 -35.47 15.10 -33.60
CA LEU A 592 -34.47 14.87 -32.54
C LEU A 592 -35.09 14.82 -31.13
N GLU A 593 -36.17 15.57 -30.89
CA GLU A 593 -36.90 15.54 -29.62
C GLU A 593 -37.58 14.17 -29.40
N SER A 594 -38.22 13.61 -30.44
CA SER A 594 -38.81 12.27 -30.38
C SER A 594 -37.72 11.21 -30.13
N TRP A 595 -36.57 11.32 -30.79
CA TRP A 595 -35.45 10.42 -30.53
C TRP A 595 -34.96 10.52 -29.08
N SER A 596 -34.83 11.74 -28.55
CA SER A 596 -34.45 11.94 -27.16
C SER A 596 -35.43 11.28 -26.18
N GLN A 597 -36.74 11.41 -26.41
CA GLN A 597 -37.77 10.80 -25.58
C GLN A 597 -37.67 9.26 -25.59
N GLN A 598 -37.42 8.66 -26.76
CA GLN A 598 -37.28 7.21 -26.88
C GLN A 598 -36.02 6.68 -26.18
N TRP A 599 -34.89 7.40 -26.30
CA TRP A 599 -33.68 7.10 -25.54
C TRP A 599 -33.87 7.27 -24.03
N SER A 600 -34.64 8.28 -23.61
CA SER A 600 -34.98 8.50 -22.20
C SER A 600 -35.84 7.36 -21.63
N ALA A 601 -36.89 6.95 -22.35
CA ALA A 601 -37.73 5.83 -21.96
C ALA A 601 -36.96 4.50 -21.89
N SER A 602 -36.03 4.27 -22.83
CA SER A 602 -35.14 3.11 -22.81
C SER A 602 -34.23 3.13 -21.58
N TRP A 603 -33.66 4.30 -21.26
CA TRP A 603 -32.86 4.48 -20.05
C TRP A 603 -33.66 4.23 -18.76
N ASP A 604 -34.89 4.72 -18.65
CA ASP A 604 -35.73 4.52 -17.45
C ASP A 604 -36.04 3.02 -17.21
N ARG A 605 -36.31 2.26 -18.28
CA ARG A 605 -36.50 0.80 -18.19
C ARG A 605 -35.26 0.10 -17.67
N ASP A 606 -34.09 0.42 -18.22
CA ASP A 606 -32.81 -0.14 -17.77
C ASP A 606 -32.52 0.28 -16.32
N ASP A 607 -32.88 1.50 -15.90
CA ASP A 607 -32.61 1.97 -14.55
C ASP A 607 -33.34 1.19 -13.46
N MET A 608 -34.52 0.65 -13.77
CA MET A 608 -35.27 -0.23 -12.87
C MET A 608 -34.51 -1.54 -12.61
N LEU A 609 -33.81 -2.09 -13.60
CA LEU A 609 -32.95 -3.27 -13.45
C LEU A 609 -31.83 -3.03 -12.41
N TRP A 610 -31.27 -1.82 -12.38
CA TRP A 610 -30.23 -1.44 -11.42
C TRP A 610 -30.76 -1.22 -10.00
N SER A 611 -31.82 -0.44 -9.89
CA SER A 611 -32.25 0.20 -8.62
C SER A 611 -33.41 -0.52 -7.92
N GLY A 612 -34.05 -1.48 -8.59
CA GLY A 612 -35.15 -2.27 -8.04
C GLY A 612 -34.80 -2.99 -6.73
N LYS A 613 -35.85 -3.35 -5.97
CA LYS A 613 -35.72 -4.06 -4.68
C LYS A 613 -34.91 -5.36 -4.81
N ASP A 614 -35.09 -6.05 -5.94
CA ASP A 614 -34.38 -7.26 -6.34
C ASP A 614 -33.45 -7.01 -7.54
N GLY A 615 -33.16 -5.73 -7.85
CA GLY A 615 -32.26 -5.33 -8.92
C GLY A 615 -30.79 -5.61 -8.63
N LEU A 616 -29.95 -5.40 -9.65
CA LEU A 616 -28.53 -5.76 -9.67
C LEU A 616 -27.75 -5.23 -8.45
N LEU A 617 -28.01 -3.99 -8.03
CA LEU A 617 -27.27 -3.38 -6.91
C LEU A 617 -27.68 -3.95 -5.56
N ALA A 618 -28.95 -4.27 -5.38
CA ALA A 618 -29.47 -4.81 -4.13
C ALA A 618 -28.94 -6.23 -3.90
N THR A 619 -29.02 -7.07 -4.93
CA THR A 619 -28.53 -8.46 -4.94
C THR A 619 -27.00 -8.50 -4.79
N MET A 620 -26.27 -7.66 -5.51
CA MET A 620 -24.81 -7.57 -5.38
C MET A 620 -24.39 -7.15 -3.97
N ARG A 621 -25.11 -6.21 -3.35
CA ARG A 621 -24.87 -5.81 -1.96
C ARG A 621 -25.13 -6.95 -0.98
N GLN A 622 -26.17 -7.76 -1.19
CA GLN A 622 -26.46 -8.91 -0.35
C GLN A 622 -25.39 -10.00 -0.48
N TRP A 623 -24.86 -10.23 -1.68
CA TRP A 623 -23.80 -11.20 -1.93
C TRP A 623 -22.47 -10.78 -1.28
N VAL A 624 -22.05 -9.53 -1.49
CA VAL A 624 -20.76 -9.04 -0.97
C VAL A 624 -20.85 -8.67 0.51
N ALA A 625 -21.97 -8.19 1.04
CA ALA A 625 -22.11 -7.77 2.43
C ALA A 625 -23.43 -8.28 3.05
N PRO A 626 -23.57 -9.62 3.22
CA PRO A 626 -24.81 -10.21 3.71
C PRO A 626 -25.16 -9.74 5.12
N ARG A 627 -26.47 -9.61 5.38
CA ARG A 627 -27.02 -9.07 6.63
C ARG A 627 -27.74 -10.16 7.43
N GLY A 628 -27.89 -9.94 8.73
CA GLY A 628 -28.77 -10.75 9.58
C GLY A 628 -28.33 -12.20 9.81
N LEU A 629 -27.05 -12.53 9.61
CA LEU A 629 -26.53 -13.91 9.69
C LEU A 629 -26.57 -14.55 11.09
N ARG A 630 -26.91 -13.80 12.14
CA ARG A 630 -27.05 -14.31 13.50
C ARG A 630 -28.53 -14.53 13.80
N SER A 631 -28.84 -15.72 14.30
CA SER A 631 -30.16 -16.02 14.86
C SER A 631 -30.32 -15.34 16.22
N VAL A 632 -31.54 -14.91 16.52
CA VAL A 632 -31.93 -14.29 17.80
C VAL A 632 -32.90 -15.22 18.52
N ALA A 633 -32.91 -15.20 19.86
CA ALA A 633 -33.89 -15.94 20.65
C ALA A 633 -35.31 -15.50 20.29
N GLY A 634 -36.23 -16.45 20.12
CA GLY A 634 -37.62 -16.20 19.71
C GLY A 634 -37.89 -16.18 18.20
N GLU A 635 -36.87 -16.34 17.34
CA GLU A 635 -37.10 -16.39 15.88
C GLU A 635 -37.71 -17.73 15.42
N SER A 636 -38.58 -17.70 14.40
CA SER A 636 -39.18 -18.90 13.80
C SER A 636 -38.14 -19.87 13.23
N GLN A 637 -38.46 -21.16 13.19
CA GLN A 637 -37.56 -22.22 12.70
C GLN A 637 -37.13 -21.99 11.25
N GLU A 638 -38.05 -21.55 10.39
CA GLU A 638 -37.78 -21.19 9.00
C GLU A 638 -36.76 -20.04 8.87
N ASN A 639 -36.92 -18.99 9.67
CA ASN A 639 -35.98 -17.88 9.69
C ASN A 639 -34.59 -18.31 10.17
N ARG A 640 -34.50 -19.23 11.14
CA ARG A 640 -33.22 -19.80 11.59
C ARG A 640 -32.56 -20.61 10.47
N ALA A 641 -33.31 -21.46 9.77
CA ALA A 641 -32.80 -22.25 8.64
C ALA A 641 -32.29 -21.35 7.50
N ARG A 642 -33.07 -20.34 7.11
CA ARG A 642 -32.66 -19.35 6.09
C ARG A 642 -31.37 -18.62 6.47
N LYS A 643 -31.25 -18.18 7.73
CA LYS A 643 -30.03 -17.51 8.23
C LYS A 643 -28.84 -18.46 8.30
N GLN A 644 -29.06 -19.73 8.64
CA GLN A 644 -28.02 -20.75 8.65
C GLN A 644 -27.46 -20.99 7.25
N LEU A 645 -28.32 -21.15 6.24
CA LEU A 645 -27.93 -21.26 4.83
C LEU A 645 -27.14 -20.02 4.37
N ALA A 646 -27.67 -18.82 4.64
CA ALA A 646 -26.98 -17.57 4.31
C ALA A 646 -25.61 -17.46 5.00
N ARG A 647 -25.49 -17.95 6.24
CA ARG A 647 -24.23 -17.98 6.98
C ARG A 647 -23.24 -18.96 6.38
N LEU A 648 -23.70 -20.11 5.88
CA LEU A 648 -22.84 -21.08 5.18
C LEU A 648 -22.34 -20.51 3.85
N ALA A 649 -23.23 -19.91 3.05
CA ALA A 649 -22.86 -19.25 1.79
C ALA A 649 -21.84 -18.11 2.00
N ALA A 650 -21.94 -17.39 3.12
CA ALA A 650 -21.02 -16.31 3.48
C ALA A 650 -19.65 -16.78 4.00
N ARG A 651 -19.44 -18.08 4.23
CA ARG A 651 -18.13 -18.63 4.63
C ARG A 651 -17.21 -18.77 3.41
N GLY A 652 -15.90 -18.72 3.65
CA GLY A 652 -14.89 -18.97 2.63
C GLY A 652 -14.75 -17.87 1.55
N MET A 653 -15.35 -16.69 1.74
CA MET A 653 -15.29 -15.56 0.78
C MET A 653 -14.07 -14.63 0.97
N GLY A 654 -12.95 -15.14 1.50
CA GLY A 654 -11.70 -14.37 1.64
C GLY A 654 -11.40 -13.78 3.02
N GLY A 655 -12.26 -13.95 4.03
CA GLY A 655 -11.93 -13.63 5.43
C GLY A 655 -11.46 -12.18 5.65
N LEU A 656 -10.22 -12.01 6.10
CA LEU A 656 -9.54 -10.73 6.35
C LEU A 656 -8.59 -10.33 5.23
N SER A 657 -8.63 -10.98 4.06
CA SER A 657 -7.75 -10.68 2.93
C SER A 657 -7.93 -9.24 2.41
N VAL A 658 -6.88 -8.71 1.79
CA VAL A 658 -6.93 -7.40 1.13
C VAL A 658 -7.93 -7.42 -0.03
N THR A 659 -8.02 -8.53 -0.78
CA THR A 659 -9.01 -8.73 -1.85
C THR A 659 -10.44 -8.52 -1.35
N ARG A 660 -10.78 -9.04 -0.17
CA ARG A 660 -12.11 -8.87 0.43
C ARG A 660 -12.41 -7.41 0.77
N VAL A 661 -11.43 -6.68 1.30
CA VAL A 661 -11.52 -5.23 1.55
C VAL A 661 -11.66 -4.46 0.23
N GLY A 662 -10.94 -4.90 -0.80
CA GLY A 662 -11.01 -4.41 -2.17
C GLY A 662 -12.41 -4.56 -2.76
N ASN A 663 -13.03 -5.73 -2.64
CA ASN A 663 -14.38 -6.01 -3.12
C ASN A 663 -15.45 -5.14 -2.44
N LEU A 664 -15.34 -4.92 -1.11
CA LEU A 664 -16.23 -4.00 -0.39
C LEU A 664 -16.06 -2.54 -0.85
N THR A 665 -14.81 -2.13 -1.06
CA THR A 665 -14.51 -0.79 -1.60
C THR A 665 -15.02 -0.65 -3.03
N ALA A 666 -14.91 -1.71 -3.81
CA ALA A 666 -15.32 -1.72 -5.19
C ALA A 666 -16.84 -1.65 -5.34
N LEU A 667 -17.58 -2.38 -4.49
CA LEU A 667 -19.03 -2.26 -4.34
C LEU A 667 -19.44 -0.84 -3.94
N TYR A 668 -18.80 -0.24 -2.91
CA TYR A 668 -19.11 1.14 -2.52
C TYR A 668 -18.94 2.12 -3.68
N ARG A 669 -17.86 1.98 -4.47
CA ARG A 669 -17.63 2.80 -5.66
C ARG A 669 -18.69 2.58 -6.73
N LEU A 670 -19.13 1.34 -6.95
CA LEU A 670 -20.23 1.05 -7.88
C LEU A 670 -21.52 1.74 -7.43
N LEU A 671 -21.90 1.61 -6.15
CA LEU A 671 -23.08 2.26 -5.58
C LEU A 671 -23.00 3.78 -5.68
N LYS A 672 -21.82 4.36 -5.41
CA LYS A 672 -21.59 5.80 -5.55
C LYS A 672 -21.66 6.23 -7.02
N ALA A 673 -21.03 5.50 -7.93
CA ALA A 673 -21.06 5.78 -9.37
C ALA A 673 -22.49 5.72 -9.91
N HIS A 674 -23.30 4.75 -9.46
CA HIS A 674 -24.70 4.67 -9.86
C HIS A 674 -25.49 5.87 -9.34
N ARG A 675 -25.30 6.27 -8.07
CA ARG A 675 -25.98 7.46 -7.52
C ARG A 675 -25.66 8.73 -8.32
N MET A 676 -24.40 8.89 -8.75
CA MET A 676 -23.88 10.07 -9.46
C MET A 676 -23.88 9.91 -10.99
N ARG A 677 -24.56 8.89 -11.53
CA ARG A 677 -24.53 8.60 -12.98
C ARG A 677 -25.25 9.70 -13.78
N PRO A 678 -24.88 9.92 -15.06
CA PRO A 678 -25.63 10.79 -15.97
C PRO A 678 -27.09 10.39 -16.05
N ARG A 679 -27.99 11.37 -16.18
CA ARG A 679 -29.42 11.16 -16.48
C ARG A 679 -29.79 11.86 -17.79
N PRO A 680 -30.83 11.42 -18.51
CA PRO A 680 -31.28 12.07 -19.74
C PRO A 680 -31.52 13.58 -19.57
N ALA A 681 -32.01 13.99 -18.39
CA ALA A 681 -32.25 15.39 -18.09
C ALA A 681 -30.98 16.20 -17.77
N TYR A 682 -29.88 15.56 -17.36
CA TYR A 682 -28.64 16.23 -16.98
C TYR A 682 -27.44 15.25 -17.01
N PRO A 683 -26.39 15.53 -17.83
CA PRO A 683 -25.29 14.60 -18.08
C PRO A 683 -24.22 14.66 -16.97
N SER A 684 -24.25 15.72 -16.16
CA SER A 684 -23.44 15.93 -14.97
C SER A 684 -24.34 15.90 -13.75
N PRO A 685 -23.87 15.42 -12.59
CA PRO A 685 -24.63 15.59 -11.34
C PRO A 685 -24.93 17.09 -11.17
N GLN A 686 -26.21 17.45 -11.08
CA GLN A 686 -26.59 18.82 -10.73
C GLN A 686 -25.98 19.17 -9.37
N ASN A 687 -25.71 20.46 -9.14
CA ASN A 687 -25.29 20.99 -7.83
C ASN A 687 -26.21 20.57 -6.66
N SER A 688 -27.42 20.05 -6.95
CA SER A 688 -28.38 19.49 -5.99
C SER A 688 -28.01 18.11 -5.43
N ASP A 689 -27.13 17.31 -6.07
CA ASP A 689 -26.43 16.19 -5.41
C ASP A 689 -25.17 16.74 -4.71
N CYS A 690 -25.40 17.66 -3.77
CA CYS A 690 -24.37 18.32 -2.95
C CYS A 690 -23.43 17.29 -2.30
N PRO A 691 -22.13 17.57 -2.06
CA PRO A 691 -21.25 16.69 -1.29
C PRO A 691 -21.85 16.20 0.04
N GLU A 692 -22.72 17.03 0.65
CA GLU A 692 -23.49 16.76 1.85
C GLU A 692 -24.46 15.57 1.69
N SER A 693 -25.09 15.43 0.51
CA SER A 693 -25.99 14.30 0.21
C SER A 693 -25.27 12.94 0.25
N LEU A 694 -23.95 12.94 0.02
CA LEU A 694 -23.11 11.75 0.05
C LEU A 694 -22.44 11.50 1.40
N GLU A 695 -22.49 12.45 2.34
CA GLU A 695 -21.75 12.39 3.61
C GLU A 695 -22.12 11.14 4.43
N LYS A 696 -23.39 10.74 4.39
CA LYS A 696 -23.93 9.56 5.09
C LYS A 696 -24.25 8.38 4.16
N PHE A 697 -23.91 8.47 2.88
CA PHE A 697 -24.26 7.46 1.88
C PHE A 697 -23.60 6.11 2.19
N ASN A 698 -24.42 5.07 2.36
CA ASN A 698 -23.97 3.70 2.66
C ASN A 698 -22.95 3.58 3.83
N LEU A 699 -23.06 4.43 4.86
CA LEU A 699 -22.15 4.45 6.02
C LEU A 699 -21.95 3.08 6.69
N ARG A 700 -22.98 2.22 6.68
CA ARG A 700 -22.88 0.85 7.21
C ARG A 700 -21.89 -0.02 6.43
N LEU A 701 -21.87 0.08 5.10
CA LEU A 701 -20.91 -0.67 4.26
C LEU A 701 -19.47 -0.20 4.55
N LEU A 702 -19.28 1.12 4.67
CA LEU A 702 -17.99 1.70 5.07
C LEU A 702 -17.57 1.22 6.46
N THR A 703 -18.51 1.18 7.42
CA THR A 703 -18.25 0.66 8.78
C THR A 703 -17.81 -0.81 8.75
N VAL A 704 -18.44 -1.66 7.92
CA VAL A 704 -18.04 -3.06 7.77
C VAL A 704 -16.63 -3.17 7.20
N ARG A 705 -16.33 -2.42 6.14
CA ARG A 705 -15.00 -2.35 5.53
C ARG A 705 -13.94 -1.92 6.55
N ASP A 706 -14.20 -0.85 7.29
CA ASP A 706 -13.24 -0.27 8.23
C ASP A 706 -13.03 -1.19 9.45
N ARG A 707 -14.08 -1.85 9.93
CA ARG A 707 -13.96 -2.91 10.95
C ARG A 707 -13.09 -4.07 10.46
N LEU A 708 -13.27 -4.53 9.22
CA LEU A 708 -12.43 -5.59 8.66
C LEU A 708 -10.96 -5.17 8.57
N ARG A 709 -10.69 -3.93 8.15
CA ARG A 709 -9.33 -3.36 8.13
C ARG A 709 -8.72 -3.31 9.53
N ASP A 710 -9.47 -2.82 10.52
CA ASP A 710 -8.99 -2.76 11.90
C ASP A 710 -8.74 -4.16 12.50
N GLN A 711 -9.61 -5.13 12.20
CA GLN A 711 -9.41 -6.52 12.65
C GLN A 711 -8.20 -7.17 11.97
N ARG A 712 -8.00 -6.92 10.68
CA ARG A 712 -6.81 -7.37 9.94
C ARG A 712 -5.53 -6.89 10.62
N VAL A 713 -5.44 -5.60 10.92
CA VAL A 713 -4.26 -5.01 11.61
C VAL A 713 -4.05 -5.65 12.98
N LYS A 714 -5.10 -5.77 13.79
CA LYS A 714 -5.01 -6.37 15.14
C LYS A 714 -4.54 -7.82 15.09
N GLN A 715 -5.06 -8.61 14.15
CA GLN A 715 -4.64 -10.00 13.99
C GLN A 715 -3.22 -10.11 13.47
N LEU A 716 -2.81 -9.29 12.51
CA LEU A 716 -1.43 -9.25 12.01
C LEU A 716 -0.44 -9.00 13.15
N VAL A 717 -0.67 -7.95 13.94
CA VAL A 717 0.19 -7.64 15.09
C VAL A 717 0.21 -8.80 16.09
N SER A 718 -0.95 -9.37 16.42
CA SER A 718 -0.99 -10.53 17.32
C SER A 718 -0.19 -11.73 16.78
N ARG A 719 -0.17 -11.95 15.46
CA ARG A 719 0.60 -13.03 14.82
C ARG A 719 2.09 -12.77 14.82
N LEU A 720 2.50 -11.52 14.61
CA LEU A 720 3.91 -11.12 14.68
C LEU A 720 4.48 -11.34 16.08
N ILE A 721 3.75 -10.92 17.11
CA ILE A 721 4.15 -11.13 18.50
C ILE A 721 4.18 -12.63 18.84
N GLU A 722 3.17 -13.40 18.41
CA GLU A 722 3.15 -14.85 18.60
C GLU A 722 4.36 -15.54 17.94
N ALA A 723 4.76 -15.09 16.75
CA ALA A 723 5.92 -15.60 16.04
C ALA A 723 7.24 -15.23 16.74
N ALA A 724 7.35 -13.99 17.22
CA ALA A 724 8.51 -13.49 17.97
C ALA A 724 8.67 -14.24 19.29
N LEU A 725 7.59 -14.52 20.01
CA LEU A 725 7.62 -15.29 21.26
C LEU A 725 7.74 -16.82 21.04
N GLY A 726 7.91 -17.28 19.80
CA GLY A 726 8.15 -18.70 19.50
C GLY A 726 6.92 -19.62 19.56
N MET A 727 5.70 -19.08 19.55
CA MET A 727 4.44 -19.83 19.77
C MET A 727 3.61 -20.08 18.50
N GLY A 728 4.14 -19.73 17.33
CA GLY A 728 3.36 -19.56 16.09
C GLY A 728 3.48 -20.64 15.03
N ARG A 729 4.45 -21.56 15.11
CA ARG A 729 4.66 -22.62 14.12
C ARG A 729 3.58 -23.70 14.27
N MET A 730 2.90 -24.03 13.17
CA MET A 730 1.82 -25.02 13.16
C MET A 730 2.36 -26.37 12.64
N PRO A 731 1.91 -27.51 13.18
CA PRO A 731 2.32 -28.84 12.68
C PRO A 731 1.98 -29.02 11.19
N ARG A 732 2.85 -29.70 10.44
CA ARG A 732 2.67 -29.97 8.99
C ARG A 732 1.56 -31.01 8.72
N ASP A 733 1.39 -32.02 9.58
CA ASP A 733 0.44 -33.15 9.40
C ASP A 733 -1.02 -32.81 9.74
N ALA A 734 -1.41 -31.56 9.47
CA ALA A 734 -2.75 -31.06 9.70
C ALA A 734 -3.79 -31.54 8.65
N SER A 735 -3.44 -32.48 7.78
CA SER A 735 -4.38 -33.10 6.83
C SER A 735 -5.53 -33.81 7.54
N ALA A 736 -5.33 -34.27 8.78
CA ALA A 736 -6.36 -34.94 9.59
C ALA A 736 -7.37 -33.97 10.26
N CYS A 737 -7.07 -32.67 10.39
CA CYS A 737 -7.95 -31.74 11.10
C CYS A 737 -8.23 -30.48 10.27
N LYS A 738 -9.52 -30.18 10.04
CA LYS A 738 -9.98 -29.04 9.23
C LYS A 738 -9.48 -27.67 9.73
N SER A 739 -8.84 -27.58 10.90
CA SER A 739 -8.06 -26.42 11.38
C SER A 739 -7.06 -26.86 12.46
N PRO A 740 -5.75 -27.03 12.18
CA PRO A 740 -4.79 -27.42 13.20
C PRO A 740 -4.76 -26.38 14.32
N ALA A 741 -4.87 -26.86 15.55
CA ALA A 741 -4.78 -26.01 16.73
C ALA A 741 -3.36 -25.42 16.83
N ARG A 742 -3.28 -24.18 17.31
CA ARG A 742 -1.99 -23.52 17.56
C ARG A 742 -1.34 -24.10 18.81
N PRO A 743 0.00 -24.15 18.88
CA PRO A 743 0.71 -24.60 20.07
C PRO A 743 0.23 -23.89 21.33
N LEU A 744 0.13 -24.65 22.43
CA LEU A 744 -0.18 -24.13 23.76
C LEU A 744 1.07 -23.66 24.53
N ARG A 745 2.26 -24.04 24.06
CA ARG A 745 3.57 -23.66 24.60
C ARG A 745 4.49 -23.14 23.47
N PRO A 746 5.54 -22.38 23.79
CA PRO A 746 6.58 -22.03 22.83
C PRO A 746 7.24 -23.30 22.28
N ILE A 747 7.52 -23.31 20.99
CA ILE A 747 8.16 -24.42 20.27
C ILE A 747 9.44 -23.99 19.55
N ASP A 748 9.64 -22.68 19.44
CA ASP A 748 10.88 -22.06 18.96
C ASP A 748 11.39 -21.15 20.08
N PRO A 749 12.71 -20.89 20.15
CA PRO A 749 13.24 -19.88 21.06
C PRO A 749 12.68 -18.49 20.73
N PRO A 750 12.43 -17.65 21.75
CA PRO A 750 11.89 -16.32 21.53
C PRO A 750 12.93 -15.40 20.87
N CYS A 751 12.44 -14.40 20.14
CA CYS A 751 13.25 -13.30 19.64
C CYS A 751 13.33 -12.18 20.69
N HIS A 752 14.43 -11.45 20.72
CA HIS A 752 14.60 -10.27 21.58
C HIS A 752 14.05 -9.02 20.91
N ALA A 753 14.20 -8.90 19.59
CA ALA A 753 13.72 -7.75 18.83
C ALA A 753 12.84 -8.13 17.63
N ILE A 754 11.95 -7.22 17.26
CA ILE A 754 11.24 -7.19 15.99
C ILE A 754 11.79 -6.02 15.18
N VAL A 755 12.31 -6.31 13.99
CA VAL A 755 12.81 -5.30 13.05
C VAL A 755 11.84 -5.18 11.89
N ILE A 756 11.36 -3.97 11.64
CA ILE A 756 10.48 -3.64 10.52
C ILE A 756 11.13 -2.58 9.65
N GLU A 757 10.70 -2.47 8.40
CA GLU A 757 10.99 -1.27 7.62
C GLU A 757 10.33 -0.02 8.21
N SER A 758 10.89 1.15 7.96
CA SER A 758 10.31 2.40 8.46
C SER A 758 9.01 2.73 7.73
N LEU A 759 7.91 2.51 8.45
CA LEU A 759 6.55 2.80 7.96
C LEU A 759 6.20 4.29 7.94
N ARG A 760 7.15 5.17 8.26
CA ARG A 760 6.92 6.61 8.42
C ARG A 760 6.71 7.33 7.09
N TYR A 761 7.37 6.86 6.03
CA TYR A 761 7.32 7.46 4.69
C TYR A 761 6.21 6.88 3.81
N TYR A 762 5.57 5.79 4.23
CA TYR A 762 4.44 5.18 3.55
C TYR A 762 3.13 5.92 3.85
N ARG A 763 3.09 7.19 3.45
CA ARG A 763 1.91 8.06 3.55
C ARG A 763 1.44 8.43 2.14
N PRO A 764 0.11 8.58 1.94
CA PRO A 764 -0.37 9.13 0.69
C PRO A 764 0.25 10.50 0.45
N ASP A 765 0.87 10.68 -0.71
CA ASP A 765 1.55 11.92 -1.10
C ASP A 765 0.99 12.40 -2.45
N GLU A 766 0.99 13.71 -2.70
CA GLU A 766 0.53 14.25 -3.97
C GLU A 766 1.40 13.78 -5.15
N ALA A 767 2.69 13.56 -4.96
CA ALA A 767 3.58 12.99 -5.98
C ALA A 767 3.19 11.55 -6.34
N ASN A 768 2.89 10.71 -5.35
CA ASN A 768 2.51 9.31 -5.58
C ASN A 768 1.29 9.16 -6.48
N THR A 769 1.26 8.08 -7.27
CA THR A 769 0.12 7.83 -8.17
C THR A 769 -1.17 7.63 -7.37
N ARG A 770 -2.35 7.90 -7.98
CA ARG A 770 -3.63 7.66 -7.28
C ARG A 770 -3.81 6.20 -6.87
N ARG A 771 -3.26 5.26 -7.64
CA ARG A 771 -3.29 3.82 -7.35
C ARG A 771 -2.44 3.50 -6.13
N GLU A 772 -1.22 4.00 -6.09
CA GLU A 772 -0.29 3.84 -4.97
C GLU A 772 -0.87 4.43 -3.68
N ASN A 773 -1.35 5.67 -3.70
CA ASN A 773 -1.98 6.31 -2.55
C ASN A 773 -3.16 5.51 -1.99
N ARG A 774 -3.99 4.96 -2.86
CA ARG A 774 -5.12 4.10 -2.48
C ARG A 774 -4.64 2.83 -1.79
N MET A 775 -3.60 2.21 -2.33
CA MET A 775 -2.98 1.02 -1.77
C MET A 775 -2.39 1.30 -0.37
N LEU A 776 -1.67 2.41 -0.20
CA LEU A 776 -1.14 2.88 1.08
C LEU A 776 -2.27 3.16 2.09
N MET A 777 -3.35 3.80 1.64
CA MET A 777 -4.52 4.05 2.45
C MET A 777 -5.13 2.74 2.93
N GLU A 778 -5.35 1.76 2.05
CA GLU A 778 -5.94 0.46 2.38
C GLU A 778 -5.08 -0.32 3.37
N TRP A 779 -3.76 -0.29 3.19
CA TRP A 779 -2.77 -0.99 4.01
C TRP A 779 -2.73 -0.54 5.48
N SER A 780 -2.99 0.75 5.76
CA SER A 780 -3.07 1.28 7.12
C SER A 780 -1.79 1.09 7.95
N SER A 781 -0.61 1.16 7.31
CA SER A 781 0.73 0.94 7.90
C SER A 781 0.95 1.67 9.24
N GLY A 782 0.49 2.92 9.36
CA GLY A 782 0.59 3.69 10.61
C GLY A 782 -0.15 3.06 11.81
N LYS A 783 -1.28 2.38 11.58
CA LYS A 783 -1.99 1.64 12.64
C LYS A 783 -1.24 0.35 13.02
N VAL A 784 -0.64 -0.34 12.04
CA VAL A 784 0.21 -1.52 12.28
C VAL A 784 1.36 -1.13 13.19
N ARG A 785 2.11 -0.07 12.84
CA ARG A 785 3.23 0.45 13.63
C ARG A 785 2.83 0.73 15.09
N LYS A 786 1.76 1.50 15.28
CA LYS A 786 1.30 1.88 16.63
C LYS A 786 0.93 0.65 17.47
N LEU A 787 0.10 -0.24 16.94
CA LEU A 787 -0.33 -1.43 17.67
C LEU A 787 0.83 -2.41 17.91
N LEU A 788 1.80 -2.48 17.00
CA LEU A 788 3.01 -3.28 17.18
C LEU A 788 3.91 -2.70 18.27
N GLU A 789 4.12 -1.37 18.33
CA GLU A 789 4.87 -0.71 19.41
C GLU A 789 4.21 -1.00 20.77
N GLU A 790 2.89 -0.82 20.89
CA GLU A 790 2.14 -1.13 22.11
C GLU A 790 2.25 -2.60 22.52
N ALA A 791 2.18 -3.53 21.55
CA ALA A 791 2.27 -4.95 21.83
C ALA A 791 3.71 -5.40 22.17
N CYS A 792 4.73 -4.82 21.52
CA CYS A 792 6.14 -5.08 21.85
C CYS A 792 6.45 -4.63 23.28
N VAL A 793 5.99 -3.45 23.67
CA VAL A 793 6.13 -2.96 25.06
C VAL A 793 5.46 -3.94 26.02
N LEU A 794 4.23 -4.36 25.75
CA LEU A 794 3.50 -5.26 26.64
C LEU A 794 4.17 -6.64 26.83
N HIS A 795 4.80 -7.17 25.79
CA HIS A 795 5.39 -8.52 25.79
C HIS A 795 6.92 -8.51 25.90
N GLY A 796 7.52 -7.39 26.31
CA GLY A 796 8.95 -7.28 26.55
C GLY A 796 9.83 -7.54 25.32
N LEU A 797 9.41 -7.05 24.15
CA LEU A 797 10.15 -7.14 22.89
C LEU A 797 10.65 -5.75 22.48
N PHE A 798 11.82 -5.67 21.84
CA PHE A 798 12.31 -4.41 21.27
C PHE A 798 11.81 -4.21 19.84
N LEU A 799 11.14 -3.09 19.56
CA LEU A 799 10.76 -2.72 18.19
C LEU A 799 11.80 -1.78 17.59
N HIS A 800 12.36 -2.14 16.43
CA HIS A 800 13.29 -1.31 15.68
C HIS A 800 12.81 -1.08 14.24
N GLU A 801 13.00 0.13 13.73
CA GLU A 801 12.66 0.50 12.36
C GLU A 801 13.94 0.77 11.56
N VAL A 802 14.10 0.13 10.42
CA VAL A 802 15.24 0.36 9.50
C VAL A 802 14.80 1.06 8.22
N ASN A 803 15.75 1.72 7.55
CA ASN A 803 15.52 2.19 6.19
C ASN A 803 15.61 0.99 5.22
N ALA A 804 14.49 0.66 4.57
CA ALA A 804 14.39 -0.48 3.65
C ALA A 804 14.75 -0.16 2.19
N ARG A 805 15.44 0.96 1.95
CA ARG A 805 15.96 1.27 0.60
C ARG A 805 16.78 0.10 0.07
N TYR A 806 16.34 -0.40 -1.08
CA TYR A 806 17.02 -1.45 -1.86
C TYR A 806 17.13 -2.82 -1.17
N THR A 807 16.45 -3.06 -0.04
CA THR A 807 16.43 -4.39 0.62
C THR A 807 15.82 -5.48 -0.27
N SER A 808 14.98 -5.10 -1.22
CA SER A 808 14.40 -6.02 -2.20
C SER A 808 15.26 -6.24 -3.45
N ARG A 809 16.43 -5.57 -3.55
CA ARG A 809 17.34 -5.64 -4.70
C ARG A 809 18.68 -6.35 -4.38
N GLN A 810 18.78 -6.94 -3.20
CA GLN A 810 19.95 -7.65 -2.73
C GLN A 810 19.55 -9.07 -2.31
N CYS A 811 20.41 -10.05 -2.51
CA CYS A 811 20.20 -11.41 -2.01
C CYS A 811 20.50 -11.45 -0.51
N SER A 812 19.52 -11.84 0.32
CA SER A 812 19.72 -11.96 1.76
C SER A 812 20.64 -13.10 2.17
N ARG A 813 20.94 -14.03 1.25
CA ARG A 813 21.77 -15.21 1.51
C ARG A 813 23.21 -15.03 1.09
N THR A 814 23.48 -14.19 0.08
CA THR A 814 24.83 -13.98 -0.48
C THR A 814 25.30 -12.53 -0.44
N GLY A 815 24.39 -11.56 -0.31
CA GLY A 815 24.69 -10.12 -0.41
C GLY A 815 24.73 -9.59 -1.84
N LEU A 816 24.73 -10.45 -2.87
CA LEU A 816 24.84 -10.01 -4.26
C LEU A 816 23.59 -9.25 -4.73
N PRO A 817 23.74 -8.29 -5.66
CA PRO A 817 22.59 -7.60 -6.26
C PRO A 817 21.75 -8.56 -7.11
N GLY A 818 20.53 -8.14 -7.44
CA GLY A 818 19.65 -8.93 -8.31
C GLY A 818 18.34 -8.24 -8.64
N LEU A 819 17.51 -8.93 -9.42
CA LEU A 819 16.22 -8.43 -9.90
C LEU A 819 15.05 -9.27 -9.36
N ARG A 820 13.88 -8.62 -9.26
CA ARG A 820 12.63 -9.33 -9.03
C ARG A 820 12.12 -9.89 -10.35
N CYS A 821 11.69 -11.14 -10.33
CA CYS A 821 11.16 -11.86 -11.47
C CYS A 821 9.80 -12.49 -11.14
N SER A 822 9.08 -12.91 -12.18
CA SER A 822 7.89 -13.75 -12.06
C SER A 822 7.92 -14.86 -13.09
N ASP A 823 7.38 -16.01 -12.71
CA ASP A 823 7.18 -17.14 -13.62
C ASP A 823 5.84 -16.95 -14.34
N ILE A 824 5.90 -16.79 -15.66
CA ILE A 824 4.75 -16.49 -16.52
C ILE A 824 4.46 -17.72 -17.38
N PRO A 825 3.21 -18.22 -17.44
CA PRO A 825 2.85 -19.30 -18.34
C PRO A 825 3.17 -18.93 -19.80
N ILE A 826 3.79 -19.84 -20.56
CA ILE A 826 4.16 -19.54 -21.96
C ILE A 826 2.94 -19.14 -22.79
N ARG A 827 1.80 -19.79 -22.57
CA ARG A 827 0.54 -19.41 -23.21
C ARG A 827 0.16 -17.95 -22.93
N GLU A 828 0.33 -17.48 -21.69
CA GLU A 828 0.07 -16.08 -21.34
C GLU A 828 1.08 -15.14 -22.01
N PHE A 829 2.36 -15.50 -22.01
CA PHE A 829 3.40 -14.72 -22.69
C PHE A 829 3.11 -14.52 -24.18
N LEU A 830 2.65 -15.57 -24.87
CA LEU A 830 2.38 -15.53 -26.31
C LEU A 830 1.03 -14.89 -26.69
N SER A 831 0.02 -14.96 -25.82
CA SER A 831 -1.35 -14.53 -26.15
C SER A 831 -1.85 -13.27 -25.43
N SER A 832 -1.19 -12.87 -24.35
CA SER A 832 -1.63 -11.70 -23.59
C SER A 832 -1.31 -10.41 -24.35
N PRO A 833 -2.28 -9.49 -24.50
CA PRO A 833 -2.06 -8.19 -25.15
C PRO A 833 -0.87 -7.40 -24.57
N HIS A 834 -0.62 -7.54 -23.27
CA HIS A 834 0.48 -6.87 -22.60
C HIS A 834 1.85 -7.32 -23.13
N TRP A 835 2.07 -8.64 -23.22
CA TRP A 835 3.34 -9.21 -23.65
C TRP A 835 3.55 -9.06 -25.16
N ILE A 836 2.48 -9.22 -25.95
CA ILE A 836 2.52 -8.95 -27.40
C ILE A 836 2.96 -7.50 -27.66
N SER A 837 2.36 -6.54 -26.95
CA SER A 837 2.73 -5.12 -27.07
C SER A 837 4.18 -4.87 -26.63
N ALA A 838 4.65 -5.56 -25.59
CA ALA A 838 6.03 -5.45 -25.11
C ALA A 838 7.05 -5.98 -26.13
N VAL A 839 6.76 -7.13 -26.77
CA VAL A 839 7.60 -7.72 -27.83
C VAL A 839 7.62 -6.84 -29.08
N HIS A 840 6.48 -6.27 -29.47
CA HIS A 840 6.41 -5.33 -30.61
C HIS A 840 7.28 -4.09 -30.36
N ARG A 841 7.18 -3.50 -29.17
CA ARG A 841 8.02 -2.36 -28.78
C ARG A 841 9.50 -2.73 -28.75
N ALA A 842 9.85 -3.92 -28.25
CA ALA A 842 11.23 -4.39 -28.26
C ALA A 842 11.79 -4.52 -29.69
N ARG A 843 10.97 -4.94 -30.67
CA ARG A 843 11.33 -4.98 -32.10
C ARG A 843 11.62 -3.57 -32.65
N GLU A 844 10.76 -2.60 -32.35
CA GLU A 844 10.94 -1.20 -32.76
C GLU A 844 12.23 -0.60 -32.16
N ASN A 845 12.53 -0.90 -30.89
CA ASN A 845 13.73 -0.41 -30.22
C ASN A 845 15.03 -1.02 -30.81
N LEU A 846 14.97 -2.26 -31.31
CA LEU A 846 16.12 -2.92 -31.92
C LEU A 846 16.56 -2.25 -33.23
N THR A 847 15.60 -1.78 -34.03
CA THR A 847 15.87 -1.05 -35.28
C THR A 847 16.51 0.33 -35.05
N ALA A 848 16.38 0.91 -33.86
CA ALA A 848 16.92 2.23 -33.50
C ALA A 848 18.37 2.19 -32.95
N LYS A 849 19.06 1.02 -32.96
CA LYS A 849 20.42 0.78 -32.41
C LYS A 849 20.59 1.01 -30.90
N ASP A 850 19.52 1.21 -30.14
CA ASP A 850 19.55 1.54 -28.69
C ASP A 850 18.83 0.50 -27.80
N ALA A 851 18.68 -0.74 -28.28
CA ALA A 851 17.94 -1.78 -27.54
C ALA A 851 18.65 -2.22 -26.26
N ALA A 852 17.96 -1.99 -25.13
CA ALA A 852 18.33 -2.47 -23.81
C ALA A 852 18.41 -4.00 -23.73
N GLY A 853 19.19 -4.54 -22.78
CA GLY A 853 19.40 -5.98 -22.62
C GLY A 853 18.09 -6.77 -22.45
N PHE A 854 17.11 -6.22 -21.74
CA PHE A 854 15.80 -6.85 -21.56
C PHE A 854 15.00 -6.97 -22.87
N ASP A 855 15.06 -5.99 -23.76
CA ASP A 855 14.36 -6.02 -25.04
C ASP A 855 14.90 -7.16 -25.92
N ARG A 856 16.23 -7.30 -26.01
CA ARG A 856 16.88 -8.41 -26.72
C ARG A 856 16.48 -9.78 -26.16
N TYR A 857 16.29 -9.87 -24.84
CA TYR A 857 15.88 -11.10 -24.18
C TYR A 857 14.43 -11.45 -24.51
N LEU A 858 13.52 -10.47 -24.50
CA LEU A 858 12.12 -10.66 -24.91
C LEU A 858 12.01 -11.14 -26.36
N LEU A 859 12.80 -10.58 -27.28
CA LEU A 859 12.82 -11.01 -28.69
C LEU A 859 13.33 -12.43 -28.84
N THR A 860 14.44 -12.75 -28.17
CA THR A 860 15.02 -14.10 -28.17
C THR A 860 14.00 -15.15 -27.71
N LEU A 861 13.25 -14.84 -26.64
CA LEU A 861 12.18 -15.72 -26.13
C LEU A 861 11.00 -15.82 -27.11
N ALA A 862 10.55 -14.70 -27.67
CA ALA A 862 9.45 -14.68 -28.62
C ALA A 862 9.79 -15.56 -29.84
N ASP A 863 10.94 -15.33 -30.47
CA ASP A 863 11.35 -16.04 -31.67
C ASP A 863 11.52 -17.55 -31.39
N ARG A 864 12.16 -17.93 -30.28
CA ARG A 864 12.32 -19.34 -29.87
C ARG A 864 11.00 -20.03 -29.57
N PHE A 865 10.09 -19.41 -28.82
CA PHE A 865 8.81 -20.05 -28.48
C PHE A 865 7.83 -20.10 -29.66
N THR A 866 7.88 -19.13 -30.58
CA THR A 866 7.14 -19.22 -31.85
C THR A 866 7.71 -20.30 -32.76
N GLY A 867 9.05 -20.47 -32.81
CA GLY A 867 9.71 -21.50 -33.62
C GLY A 867 9.56 -22.93 -33.09
N HIS A 868 9.59 -23.14 -31.77
CA HIS A 868 9.37 -24.45 -31.16
C HIS A 868 7.94 -24.97 -31.32
N HIS A 869 6.95 -24.08 -31.47
CA HIS A 869 5.56 -24.47 -31.73
C HIS A 869 5.41 -25.20 -33.08
N ALA A 870 6.36 -25.03 -34.01
CA ALA A 870 6.42 -25.72 -35.29
C ALA A 870 7.21 -27.04 -35.27
N ARG A 871 7.99 -27.34 -34.20
CA ARG A 871 8.93 -28.48 -34.15
C ARG A 871 8.61 -29.56 -33.10
N GLY A 872 7.47 -29.48 -32.41
CA GLY A 872 6.96 -30.57 -31.54
C GLY A 872 7.80 -30.93 -30.29
N SER A 873 8.72 -30.06 -29.87
CA SER A 873 9.59 -30.30 -28.69
C SER A 873 8.89 -29.98 -27.37
N SER A 874 9.28 -30.64 -26.27
CA SER A 874 8.73 -30.39 -24.93
C SER A 874 9.12 -29.01 -24.41
N GLN A 875 8.19 -28.05 -24.47
CA GLN A 875 8.40 -26.70 -23.94
C GLN A 875 8.25 -26.67 -22.41
N PRO A 876 8.99 -25.79 -21.70
CA PRO A 876 8.76 -25.56 -20.28
C PRO A 876 7.36 -24.96 -20.06
N SER A 877 6.72 -25.23 -18.92
CA SER A 877 5.36 -24.74 -18.65
C SER A 877 5.29 -23.23 -18.39
N THR A 878 6.42 -22.63 -17.96
CA THR A 878 6.54 -21.21 -17.62
C THR A 878 7.90 -20.66 -18.06
N VAL A 879 7.96 -19.35 -18.27
CA VAL A 879 9.18 -18.58 -18.51
C VAL A 879 9.36 -17.55 -17.39
N ARG A 880 10.58 -17.39 -16.89
CA ARG A 880 10.90 -16.43 -15.82
C ARG A 880 11.33 -15.11 -16.42
N LEU A 881 10.57 -14.04 -16.18
CA LEU A 881 10.90 -12.70 -16.68
C LEU A 881 11.17 -11.74 -15.51
N PRO A 882 12.17 -10.84 -15.63
CA PRO A 882 12.28 -9.68 -14.76
C PRO A 882 11.02 -8.81 -14.83
N VAL A 883 10.36 -8.63 -13.69
CA VAL A 883 9.11 -7.84 -13.59
C VAL A 883 9.17 -7.00 -12.32
N LYS A 884 8.91 -5.69 -12.46
CA LYS A 884 8.77 -4.79 -11.31
C LYS A 884 7.65 -5.33 -10.39
N GLY A 885 8.00 -5.64 -9.14
CA GLY A 885 7.07 -6.22 -8.16
C GLY A 885 6.91 -7.75 -8.23
N GLY A 886 7.77 -8.46 -8.96
CA GLY A 886 7.79 -9.91 -9.04
C GLY A 886 7.80 -10.62 -7.67
N ASP A 887 7.34 -11.88 -7.66
CA ASP A 887 7.28 -12.77 -6.50
C ASP A 887 8.57 -13.53 -6.21
N LEU A 888 9.48 -13.54 -7.17
CA LEU A 888 10.78 -14.19 -7.08
C LEU A 888 11.90 -13.16 -7.12
N PHE A 889 13.02 -13.47 -6.48
CA PHE A 889 14.26 -12.71 -6.52
C PHE A 889 15.37 -13.59 -7.08
N VAL A 890 16.05 -13.08 -8.10
CA VAL A 890 17.17 -13.75 -8.78
C VAL A 890 18.41 -12.89 -8.61
N ALA A 891 19.44 -13.45 -7.97
CA ALA A 891 20.72 -12.77 -7.77
C ALA A 891 21.55 -12.75 -9.08
N ALA A 892 22.53 -11.87 -9.16
CA ALA A 892 23.48 -11.74 -10.29
C ALA A 892 24.76 -12.58 -10.09
N ASP A 893 24.66 -13.75 -9.45
CA ASP A 893 25.79 -14.64 -9.11
C ASP A 893 26.09 -15.70 -10.19
N GLU A 894 27.33 -15.89 -10.63
CA GLU A 894 27.70 -16.92 -11.62
C GLU A 894 27.80 -18.34 -11.04
N HIS A 895 28.01 -18.49 -9.72
CA HIS A 895 28.24 -19.79 -9.08
C HIS A 895 26.97 -20.48 -8.56
N HIS A 896 25.80 -19.85 -8.70
CA HIS A 896 24.52 -20.42 -8.30
C HIS A 896 23.69 -20.86 -9.52
N HIS A 897 22.93 -21.94 -9.41
CA HIS A 897 22.00 -22.36 -10.47
C HIS A 897 20.86 -21.32 -10.62
N PRO A 898 20.52 -20.82 -11.82
CA PRO A 898 19.53 -19.74 -12.00
C PRO A 898 18.09 -20.13 -11.61
N ALA A 899 17.77 -21.43 -11.61
CA ALA A 899 16.53 -21.95 -11.04
C ALA A 899 16.38 -21.68 -9.53
N ALA A 900 17.48 -21.40 -8.81
CA ALA A 900 17.53 -21.16 -7.36
C ALA A 900 17.07 -19.75 -6.97
N ALA A 901 15.88 -19.34 -7.42
CA ALA A 901 15.26 -18.10 -7.00
C ALA A 901 14.77 -18.17 -5.54
N ILE A 902 14.76 -17.04 -4.86
CA ILE A 902 14.19 -16.90 -3.50
C ILE A 902 12.86 -16.17 -3.62
N GLN A 903 11.87 -16.50 -2.79
CA GLN A 903 10.64 -15.70 -2.73
C GLN A 903 11.00 -14.26 -2.33
N ALA A 904 10.59 -13.28 -3.15
CA ALA A 904 11.07 -11.91 -3.08
C ALA A 904 10.73 -11.19 -1.78
N ASP A 905 9.59 -11.50 -1.17
CA ASP A 905 9.14 -10.87 0.07
C ASP A 905 9.86 -11.51 1.30
N LEU A 906 10.16 -12.81 1.27
CA LEU A 906 11.03 -13.48 2.27
C LEU A 906 12.47 -12.98 2.19
N ASN A 907 12.98 -12.74 0.97
CA ASN A 907 14.28 -12.11 0.76
C ASN A 907 14.29 -10.67 1.31
N GLY A 908 13.26 -9.89 1.01
CA GLY A 908 13.07 -8.53 1.55
C GLY A 908 13.05 -8.52 3.09
N ALA A 909 12.25 -9.40 3.71
CA ALA A 909 12.18 -9.53 5.16
C ALA A 909 13.54 -9.84 5.77
N ALA A 910 14.27 -10.80 5.21
CA ALA A 910 15.60 -11.16 5.71
C ALA A 910 16.60 -10.00 5.60
N ASN A 911 16.60 -9.24 4.50
CA ASN A 911 17.46 -8.06 4.36
C ASN A 911 17.08 -6.92 5.31
N VAL A 912 15.79 -6.75 5.63
CA VAL A 912 15.34 -5.81 6.67
C VAL A 912 15.99 -6.12 8.01
N GLY A 913 16.10 -7.41 8.37
CA GLY A 913 16.83 -7.86 9.56
C GLY A 913 18.32 -7.56 9.48
N LEU A 914 18.98 -7.98 8.40
CA LEU A 914 20.42 -7.75 8.19
C LEU A 914 20.78 -6.26 8.26
N ARG A 915 19.91 -5.36 7.76
CA ARG A 915 20.14 -3.92 7.83
C ARG A 915 20.28 -3.40 9.26
N ALA A 916 19.62 -4.01 10.23
CA ALA A 916 19.77 -3.66 11.64
C ALA A 916 21.03 -4.27 12.27
N LEU A 917 21.54 -5.37 11.71
CA LEU A 917 22.65 -6.15 12.25
C LEU A 917 24.01 -5.77 11.64
N PHE A 918 24.05 -5.16 10.45
CA PHE A 918 25.28 -4.71 9.84
C PHE A 918 26.00 -3.68 10.71
N ASP A 919 27.29 -3.92 10.94
CA ASP A 919 28.17 -2.91 11.52
C ASP A 919 28.59 -1.93 10.42
N PRO A 920 28.20 -0.65 10.48
CA PRO A 920 28.63 0.33 9.50
C PRO A 920 30.16 0.52 9.47
N ASP A 921 30.89 0.18 10.53
CA ASP A 921 32.36 0.31 10.53
C ASP A 921 33.05 -0.75 9.65
N TRP A 922 32.32 -1.74 9.15
CA TRP A 922 32.83 -2.74 8.24
C TRP A 922 32.57 -2.36 6.76
N PRO A 923 33.58 -2.36 5.87
CA PRO A 923 33.40 -2.01 4.46
C PRO A 923 32.33 -2.84 3.72
N GLY A 924 32.16 -4.12 4.09
CA GLY A 924 31.15 -5.01 3.51
C GLY A 924 29.70 -4.63 3.81
N ALA A 925 29.45 -3.71 4.76
CA ALA A 925 28.13 -3.14 4.99
C ALA A 925 27.71 -2.12 3.90
N TRP A 926 28.66 -1.66 3.09
CA TRP A 926 28.48 -0.58 2.11
C TRP A 926 28.57 -1.10 0.67
N TRP A 927 27.42 -1.06 0.00
CA TRP A 927 27.27 -1.40 -1.42
C TRP A 927 26.69 -0.23 -2.24
N PHE A 928 26.29 0.84 -1.55
CA PHE A 928 25.97 2.13 -2.16
C PHE A 928 26.31 3.28 -1.21
N VAL A 929 26.81 4.39 -1.75
CA VAL A 929 27.17 5.60 -1.01
C VAL A 929 26.63 6.83 -1.73
N SER A 930 26.11 7.77 -0.95
CA SER A 930 25.71 9.08 -1.48
C SER A 930 26.93 9.96 -1.56
N CYS A 931 27.26 10.43 -2.75
CA CYS A 931 28.45 11.23 -3.02
C CYS A 931 28.06 12.59 -3.62
N ASP A 932 28.96 13.55 -3.53
CA ASP A 932 28.90 14.77 -4.31
C ASP A 932 29.36 14.52 -5.77
N PRO A 933 29.33 15.53 -6.67
CA PRO A 933 29.78 15.36 -8.06
C PRO A 933 31.25 14.94 -8.22
N THR A 934 32.09 15.15 -7.21
CA THR A 934 33.52 14.74 -7.22
C THR A 934 33.71 13.27 -6.85
N GLY A 935 32.64 12.60 -6.40
CA GLY A 935 32.71 11.23 -5.87
C GLY A 935 33.10 11.17 -4.39
N ALA A 936 33.11 12.30 -3.69
CA ALA A 936 33.39 12.36 -2.26
C ALA A 936 32.13 11.94 -1.46
N PRO A 937 32.25 11.03 -0.47
CA PRO A 937 31.13 10.61 0.37
C PRO A 937 30.49 11.78 1.13
N SER A 938 29.15 11.83 1.18
CA SER A 938 28.41 12.89 1.88
C SER A 938 28.68 12.86 3.39
N PRO A 939 29.31 13.89 3.98
CA PRO A 939 29.74 13.88 5.39
C PRO A 939 28.59 13.62 6.36
N GLY A 940 27.43 14.25 6.12
CA GLY A 940 26.24 14.09 6.96
C GLY A 940 25.60 12.69 6.95
N ARG A 941 26.08 11.75 6.12
CA ARG A 941 25.60 10.36 6.06
C ARG A 941 26.60 9.35 6.59
N VAL A 942 27.90 9.66 6.53
CA VAL A 942 28.99 8.74 6.91
C VAL A 942 29.75 9.20 8.16
N LYS A 943 29.44 10.38 8.71
CA LYS A 943 30.14 10.93 9.89
C LYS A 943 30.18 9.95 11.06
N GLY A 944 31.40 9.73 11.56
CA GLY A 944 31.71 8.87 12.70
C GLY A 944 31.80 7.38 12.36
N CYS A 945 32.02 7.05 11.08
CA CYS A 945 32.15 5.68 10.58
C CYS A 945 33.62 5.37 10.27
N GLU A 946 34.15 4.29 10.84
CA GLU A 946 35.57 3.91 10.68
C GLU A 946 35.89 3.47 9.25
N ALA A 947 34.95 2.82 8.55
CA ALA A 947 35.11 2.42 7.14
C ALA A 947 35.42 3.58 6.18
N PHE A 948 35.14 4.83 6.56
CA PHE A 948 35.39 6.03 5.76
C PHE A 948 36.58 6.87 6.24
N VAL A 949 37.31 6.42 7.27
CA VAL A 949 38.53 7.10 7.70
C VAL A 949 39.57 7.01 6.57
N GLY A 950 40.10 8.17 6.16
CA GLY A 950 41.04 8.26 5.02
C GLY A 950 40.40 8.17 3.63
N VAL A 951 39.07 8.09 3.52
CA VAL A 951 38.35 8.03 2.23
C VAL A 951 37.95 9.43 1.78
N SER A 952 38.74 10.05 0.92
CA SER A 952 38.42 11.34 0.29
C SER A 952 37.49 11.18 -0.92
N THR A 953 37.76 10.20 -1.78
CA THR A 953 36.99 9.92 -3.00
C THR A 953 36.88 8.40 -3.23
N LEU A 954 35.75 7.95 -3.75
CA LEU A 954 35.57 6.54 -4.11
C LEU A 954 36.14 6.25 -5.52
N PRO A 955 36.87 5.14 -5.72
CA PRO A 955 37.47 4.80 -7.02
C PRO A 955 36.40 4.50 -8.06
N GLN A 956 36.52 5.12 -9.23
CA GLN A 956 35.57 5.01 -10.35
C GLN A 956 36.33 4.60 -11.62
N PRO A 957 35.69 3.94 -12.60
CA PRO A 957 36.33 3.60 -13.87
C PRO A 957 36.81 4.85 -14.63
N GLU A 958 37.94 4.75 -15.32
CA GLU A 958 38.49 5.82 -16.17
C GLU A 958 37.47 6.23 -17.24
N GLY A 959 37.25 7.55 -17.41
CA GLY A 959 36.18 8.10 -18.26
C GLY A 959 34.79 8.17 -17.61
N GLY A 960 34.65 7.75 -16.34
CA GLY A 960 33.39 7.75 -15.58
C GLY A 960 32.96 9.10 -14.99
N GLN A 961 33.74 10.17 -15.15
CA GLN A 961 33.26 11.51 -14.78
C GLN A 961 32.12 11.90 -15.73
N PRO A 962 30.92 12.26 -15.23
CA PRO A 962 29.89 12.78 -16.10
C PRO A 962 30.42 14.06 -16.78
N LYS A 963 30.46 14.07 -18.13
CA LYS A 963 30.76 15.26 -18.95
C LYS A 963 29.72 16.41 -18.80
N GLU A 964 28.86 16.36 -17.80
CA GLU A 964 27.77 17.31 -17.60
C GLU A 964 28.05 18.20 -16.38
N THR A 965 28.12 19.50 -16.62
CA THR A 965 28.04 20.58 -15.62
C THR A 965 26.74 20.46 -14.82
N ARG A 966 26.74 19.65 -13.77
CA ARG A 966 25.62 19.54 -12.83
C ARG A 966 25.73 20.59 -11.71
N VAL A 967 24.58 21.13 -11.34
CA VAL A 967 24.42 22.17 -10.31
C VAL A 967 25.01 21.70 -8.98
N LYS A 968 25.76 22.58 -8.29
CA LYS A 968 26.57 22.38 -7.07
C LYS A 968 25.88 21.71 -5.84
N ASN A 969 24.61 21.31 -5.90
CA ASN A 969 23.84 20.76 -4.78
C ASN A 969 23.20 19.37 -5.04
N GLU A 970 23.50 18.71 -6.16
CA GLU A 970 22.90 17.42 -6.50
C GLU A 970 23.78 16.23 -6.06
N PHE A 971 23.31 15.45 -5.08
CA PHE A 971 23.98 14.22 -4.65
C PHE A 971 23.71 13.08 -5.64
N THR A 972 24.73 12.28 -5.94
CA THR A 972 24.60 11.05 -6.74
C THR A 972 24.79 9.82 -5.85
N TYR A 973 24.30 8.66 -6.30
CA TYR A 973 24.60 7.37 -5.67
C TYR A 973 25.60 6.60 -6.51
N LEU A 974 26.70 6.25 -5.88
CA LEU A 974 27.70 5.32 -6.39
C LEU A 974 27.47 3.94 -5.77
N TRP A 975 27.68 2.89 -6.58
CA TRP A 975 27.33 1.51 -6.26
C TRP A 975 28.51 0.56 -6.51
N ARG A 976 28.60 -0.48 -5.68
CA ARG A 976 29.51 -1.61 -5.90
C ARG A 976 28.86 -2.91 -5.40
N ASP A 977 29.34 -4.05 -5.87
CA ASP A 977 28.98 -5.33 -5.24
C ASP A 977 29.60 -5.37 -3.82
N PRO A 978 28.90 -5.89 -2.79
CA PRO A 978 29.45 -5.89 -1.45
C PRO A 978 30.67 -6.81 -1.36
N ALA A 979 31.74 -6.31 -0.75
CA ALA A 979 32.99 -7.01 -0.52
C ALA A 979 33.58 -6.56 0.84
N PRO A 980 34.34 -7.42 1.53
CA PRO A 980 34.96 -7.07 2.81
C PRO A 980 36.12 -6.08 2.63
N ASP A 981 36.63 -5.94 1.42
CA ASP A 981 37.75 -5.07 1.06
C ASP A 981 37.49 -3.59 1.38
N PRO A 982 38.56 -2.83 1.70
CA PRO A 982 38.49 -1.39 1.90
C PRO A 982 37.70 -0.68 0.80
N LEU A 983 37.03 0.42 1.14
CA LEU A 983 36.18 1.15 0.19
C LEU A 983 36.97 1.73 -1.01
N CYS A 984 38.28 1.89 -0.86
CA CYS A 984 39.22 2.41 -1.86
C CYS A 984 40.05 1.33 -2.59
N ALA A 985 39.80 0.04 -2.34
CA ALA A 985 40.53 -1.02 -3.04
C ALA A 985 40.26 -0.99 -4.56
N GLY A 986 41.32 -1.07 -5.37
CA GLY A 986 41.26 -0.87 -6.82
C GLY A 986 40.46 -1.94 -7.59
N ASP A 987 40.35 -3.14 -7.04
CA ASP A 987 39.71 -4.29 -7.70
C ASP A 987 38.17 -4.15 -7.78
N TYR A 988 37.58 -3.26 -6.99
CA TYR A 988 36.12 -3.05 -6.92
C TYR A 988 35.73 -1.60 -7.17
N LEU A 989 35.58 -1.26 -8.46
CA LEU A 989 35.20 0.07 -8.90
C LEU A 989 33.75 0.42 -8.57
N TRP A 990 33.55 1.64 -8.08
CA TRP A 990 32.23 2.21 -7.84
C TRP A 990 31.65 2.76 -9.14
N ARG A 991 30.38 2.45 -9.41
CA ARG A 991 29.69 2.83 -10.64
C ARG A 991 28.48 3.73 -10.37
N PRO A 992 28.16 4.68 -11.25
CA PRO A 992 26.90 5.41 -11.20
C PRO A 992 25.69 4.48 -11.31
N THR A 993 24.55 4.93 -10.76
CA THR A 993 23.32 4.13 -10.63
C THR A 993 22.90 3.41 -11.93
N ARG A 994 22.83 4.13 -13.07
CA ARG A 994 22.38 3.53 -14.35
C ARG A 994 23.35 2.44 -14.82
N SER A 995 24.64 2.75 -14.88
CA SER A 995 25.69 1.80 -15.31
C SER A 995 25.72 0.54 -14.44
N TYR A 996 25.63 0.70 -13.12
CA TYR A 996 25.61 -0.44 -12.19
C TYR A 996 24.39 -1.35 -12.41
N TRP A 997 23.17 -0.78 -12.45
CA TRP A 997 21.96 -1.59 -12.56
C TRP A 997 21.78 -2.21 -13.95
N ASN A 998 22.26 -1.58 -15.02
CA ASN A 998 22.28 -2.19 -16.35
C ASN A 998 23.19 -3.44 -16.37
N SER A 999 24.38 -3.34 -15.77
CA SER A 999 25.28 -4.49 -15.64
C SER A 999 24.70 -5.61 -14.78
N VAL A 1000 23.96 -5.27 -13.70
CA VAL A 1000 23.22 -6.26 -12.91
C VAL A 1000 22.11 -6.93 -13.74
N GLU A 1001 21.37 -6.16 -14.52
CA GLU A 1001 20.31 -6.69 -15.39
C GLU A 1001 20.88 -7.66 -16.43
N GLU A 1002 21.94 -7.29 -17.13
CA GLU A 1002 22.63 -8.16 -18.09
C GLU A 1002 23.09 -9.48 -17.47
N ARG A 1003 23.75 -9.42 -16.30
CA ARG A 1003 24.17 -10.64 -15.56
C ARG A 1003 22.98 -11.54 -15.21
N VAL A 1004 21.85 -10.96 -14.80
CA VAL A 1004 20.63 -11.73 -14.49
C VAL A 1004 20.02 -12.33 -15.76
N LEU A 1005 19.92 -11.56 -16.85
CA LEU A 1005 19.34 -12.01 -18.11
C LEU A 1005 20.15 -13.14 -18.74
N ARG A 1006 21.48 -13.01 -18.78
CA ARG A 1006 22.38 -14.08 -19.24
C ARG A 1006 22.12 -15.38 -18.50
N ARG A 1007 21.97 -15.33 -17.18
CA ARG A 1007 21.65 -16.50 -16.35
C ARG A 1007 20.28 -17.09 -16.63
N LEU A 1008 19.26 -16.25 -16.80
CA LEU A 1008 17.92 -16.74 -17.14
C LEU A 1008 17.92 -17.43 -18.51
N ASN A 1009 18.68 -16.89 -19.46
CA ASN A 1009 18.86 -17.49 -20.78
C ASN A 1009 19.59 -18.84 -20.71
N GLN A 1010 20.74 -18.90 -20.04
CA GLN A 1010 21.52 -20.13 -19.83
C GLN A 1010 20.71 -21.23 -19.13
N SER A 1011 19.84 -20.87 -18.17
CA SER A 1011 19.00 -21.84 -17.48
C SER A 1011 17.89 -22.45 -18.33
N LEU A 1012 17.43 -21.72 -19.35
CA LEU A 1012 16.36 -22.17 -20.22
C LEU A 1012 16.89 -22.94 -21.43
N PHE A 1013 18.09 -22.59 -21.92
CA PHE A 1013 18.59 -23.08 -23.19
C PHE A 1013 19.99 -23.73 -23.13
N GLY A 1014 20.65 -23.74 -21.97
CA GLY A 1014 22.04 -24.20 -21.85
C GLY A 1014 23.07 -23.14 -22.26
N PRO A 1015 24.38 -23.43 -22.11
CA PRO A 1015 25.45 -22.57 -22.60
C PRO A 1015 25.60 -22.71 -24.12
N GLU A 1016 25.34 -21.65 -24.89
CA GLU A 1016 25.59 -21.60 -26.35
C GLU A 1016 26.75 -20.63 -26.66
N PRO A 1017 27.66 -20.97 -27.59
CA PRO A 1017 28.79 -20.11 -27.96
C PRO A 1017 28.38 -18.86 -28.78
N ASP A 1018 27.22 -18.85 -29.45
CA ASP A 1018 26.73 -17.75 -30.30
C ASP A 1018 25.47 -17.06 -29.75
N SER A 1019 25.24 -17.14 -28.43
CA SER A 1019 24.14 -16.39 -27.81
C SER A 1019 24.42 -14.88 -27.87
N PRO A 1020 23.43 -14.01 -28.19
CA PRO A 1020 23.61 -12.56 -28.15
C PRO A 1020 23.83 -11.98 -26.72
N PHE A 1021 24.17 -12.82 -25.72
CA PHE A 1021 24.25 -12.52 -24.29
C PHE A 1021 25.45 -13.13 -23.56
#